data_AF-A0A412T0B2-F1
#
_entry.id   AF-A0A412T0B2-F1
#
_cell.length_a   1.000
_cell.length_b   1.000
_cell.length_c   1.000
_cell.angle_alpha   90.00
_cell.angle_beta   90.00
_cell.angle_gamma   90.00
#
_symmetry.space_group_name_H-M   'P 1'
#
loop_
_entity.id
_entity.type
_entity.pdbx_description
1 polymer ?
#
loop_
_entity_poly.entity_id
_entity_poly.type
_entity_poly.pdbx_seq_one_letter_code
_entity_poly.pdbx_strand_id
1 'polypeptide(L)'
;MEKGIYVPTSIGIGTNIDVSTPDPGVATYVGRDMYIGGKPSDTSNLDAKNAPTGSYAAEAEGLTLVRGKLAMNPVKESWPYQSIGAGFRFGTVGFGSQFRPVAGSTVLAVAGIKSAITKMSVGYSGDSPETTTVGAWKKGAWVGRQKSSEGATPSGFAYTAQIAGPITYWRDNNERQSVVTTQGNWYEGMNSQESNLFNQTVDLTNVNNNDYSSYNGEDGYLSKLSKQLNSFANTGTLEVGFASNHNNYVINKYDKTDCNYGLVFDESYKTIYSDCADTSLNGKKFKNSERLITFKGDNTSMQQVFTIDASQLSNTYNNEYYRGVDFAFEGIPKGASVVVNVTGSSNIEFHNGWRFWWNGTEISRGYETQYSGKELGEAYATASQSIMWNFVDTQSLTIRGGIAGENRADWGYGGTATGAKWTDDDPAAAMIGSILVPNGSFDDHVTTNGRVYVGVDFSMNSPKVAAAFGEGNSASVIDMDQERHNFPWSGSYTPDGSAVAWSKVDAANGNTSLPGSSWAIYGSVENAVAGKDAIVTVTDGGANDYASGDGKLQFNYLNQKANIGNSNDTNYFTYYIKEETAPAGYQKSDTIYYATMNNTGEKPNYVQGYVDENGKNVPFENNPTGAIPNTKIITGTVSWTKVGEGDTKHTPLAGSEWKLTKTNDADGAAVNQSWTVRDQVSDQSTSSDTTWVDTDTAPGKFKLEGLLPGTYTLVETQAPFGYELNKNTYKFTVDSTNGSITWKENEQPNIVGGTTYISDKCSATSVKIPVTKSVRNTDWPKDADGNYVPFEFSIVATGDYAAKAPMPEAPKISVAPKARETDADKPNNITATFGAMTFNKSHLSDTPGTAGDYARTYTYTVKEVAPTTGAIDKLRYSKAEYQVAVTVEAELNKAGKYSGLTTSTTVTQMKDDMGNALGENGQGVVVQPSAAAPDAIPDSTFTNTYSTTLPLSGMSGVTLTYLAGAAALCAAAAWMHIRRKANAKGGERRE
;
A
#
# COMPACT_ATOMS: atom_id res chain seq x y z
N MET A 1 22.34 22.75 -23.61
CA MET A 1 21.53 21.65 -23.05
C MET A 1 20.07 21.83 -23.44
N GLU A 2 19.29 20.75 -23.43
CA GLU A 2 17.83 20.80 -23.61
C GLU A 2 17.12 20.66 -22.25
N LYS A 3 15.80 20.88 -22.23
CA LYS A 3 14.99 20.59 -21.04
C LYS A 3 15.09 19.10 -20.74
N GLY A 4 15.42 18.77 -19.51
CA GLY A 4 15.66 17.39 -19.12
C GLY A 4 16.19 17.29 -17.71
N ILE A 5 16.68 16.10 -17.37
CA ILE A 5 17.39 15.86 -16.13
C ILE A 5 18.79 16.50 -16.23
N TYR A 6 19.18 17.24 -15.19
CA TYR A 6 20.51 17.80 -15.06
C TYR A 6 21.52 16.69 -14.86
N VAL A 7 22.52 16.68 -15.72
CA VAL A 7 23.66 15.77 -15.64
C VAL A 7 24.84 16.60 -15.14
N PRO A 8 25.37 16.33 -13.93
CA PRO A 8 26.55 17.01 -13.43
C PRO A 8 27.70 16.92 -14.43
N THR A 9 28.44 18.03 -14.58
CA THR A 9 29.69 17.99 -15.34
C THR A 9 30.65 17.06 -14.61
N SER A 10 31.16 16.04 -15.30
CA SER A 10 32.12 15.11 -14.70
C SER A 10 33.34 15.90 -14.21
N ILE A 11 33.56 15.85 -12.90
CA ILE A 11 34.75 16.42 -12.29
C ILE A 11 35.90 15.43 -12.49
N GLY A 12 36.99 15.88 -13.11
CA GLY A 12 38.18 15.07 -13.31
C GLY A 12 39.00 14.90 -12.03
N ILE A 13 39.98 13.99 -12.07
CA ILE A 13 40.98 13.83 -11.02
C ILE A 13 42.29 14.51 -11.44
N GLY A 14 43.07 15.04 -10.50
CA GLY A 14 44.42 15.51 -10.82
C GLY A 14 45.19 16.12 -9.65
N THR A 15 46.37 16.64 -9.98
CA THR A 15 47.41 17.09 -9.02
C THR A 15 47.52 18.61 -8.89
N ASN A 16 46.77 19.39 -9.68
CA ASN A 16 46.89 20.84 -9.66
C ASN A 16 46.14 21.41 -8.44
N ILE A 17 46.89 21.87 -7.44
CA ILE A 17 46.31 22.43 -6.22
C ILE A 17 45.87 23.90 -6.34
N ASP A 18 46.18 24.56 -7.45
CA ASP A 18 45.86 25.97 -7.72
C ASP A 18 44.57 26.15 -8.54
N VAL A 19 43.93 25.05 -8.95
CA VAL A 19 42.66 25.03 -9.69
C VAL A 19 41.61 24.33 -8.83
N SER A 20 40.39 24.86 -8.82
CA SER A 20 39.27 24.16 -8.21
C SER A 20 37.95 24.50 -8.86
N THR A 21 37.08 23.49 -8.98
CA THR A 21 35.64 23.71 -9.16
C THR A 21 35.04 24.02 -7.77
N PRO A 22 34.31 25.14 -7.61
CA PRO A 22 33.74 25.52 -6.31
C PRO A 22 32.76 24.47 -5.73
N ASP A 23 33.06 23.97 -4.51
CA ASP A 23 32.14 23.17 -3.69
C ASP A 23 31.45 24.04 -2.63
N PRO A 24 30.12 24.22 -2.69
CA PRO A 24 29.31 24.88 -1.68
C PRO A 24 28.89 23.93 -0.55
N GLY A 25 29.14 22.62 -0.69
CA GLY A 25 28.67 21.58 0.24
C GLY A 25 29.70 21.19 1.31
N VAL A 26 29.30 20.26 2.17
CA VAL A 26 30.17 19.60 3.14
C VAL A 26 30.74 18.32 2.53
N ALA A 27 32.06 18.17 2.56
CA ALA A 27 32.75 17.01 2.01
C ALA A 27 32.78 15.86 3.04
N THR A 28 33.12 16.16 4.30
CA THR A 28 33.06 15.21 5.42
C THR A 28 32.22 15.80 6.54
N TYR A 29 31.23 15.04 6.99
CA TYR A 29 30.45 15.36 8.18
C TYR A 29 30.65 14.28 9.25
N VAL A 30 31.00 14.69 10.46
CA VAL A 30 31.18 13.81 11.62
C VAL A 30 30.24 14.26 12.74
N GLY A 31 29.28 13.39 13.07
CA GLY A 31 28.18 13.72 13.97
C GLY A 31 28.52 13.72 15.46
N ARG A 32 29.66 13.13 15.83
CA ARG A 32 30.27 13.12 17.16
C ARG A 32 31.77 13.41 17.07
N ASP A 33 32.68 12.45 17.23
CA ASP A 33 34.13 12.74 17.34
C ASP A 33 34.92 12.29 16.12
N MET A 34 35.91 13.09 15.71
CA MET A 34 36.80 12.73 14.61
C MET A 34 38.20 12.38 15.13
N TYR A 35 38.80 11.33 14.58
CA TYR A 35 40.14 10.88 14.91
C TYR A 35 41.01 10.82 13.65
N ILE A 36 42.18 11.46 13.69
CA ILE A 36 43.25 11.17 12.74
C ILE A 36 44.15 10.14 13.42
N GLY A 37 43.77 8.87 13.28
CA GLY A 37 44.18 7.78 14.15
C GLY A 37 43.04 6.85 14.57
N GLY A 38 43.42 5.65 14.98
CA GLY A 38 42.50 4.70 15.61
C GLY A 38 42.05 5.16 16.99
N LYS A 39 40.81 4.83 17.36
CA LYS A 39 40.24 5.21 18.65
C LYS A 39 41.04 4.59 19.81
N PRO A 40 41.33 5.35 20.87
CA PRO A 40 41.97 4.81 22.07
C PRO A 40 41.03 3.90 22.86
N SER A 41 41.59 3.11 23.78
CA SER A 41 40.83 2.20 24.64
C SER A 41 39.81 2.91 25.56
N ASP A 42 40.17 4.09 26.07
CA ASP A 42 39.25 5.00 26.76
C ASP A 42 39.01 6.22 25.88
N THR A 43 37.83 6.31 25.28
CA THR A 43 37.46 7.44 24.40
C THR A 43 36.95 8.64 25.18
N SER A 44 36.75 8.53 26.49
CA SER A 44 36.22 9.61 27.32
C SER A 44 37.31 10.55 27.85
N ASN A 45 38.52 10.02 28.07
CA ASN A 45 39.63 10.76 28.64
C ASN A 45 40.92 10.51 27.86
N LEU A 46 41.35 11.50 27.11
CA LEU A 46 42.55 11.43 26.27
C LEU A 46 43.67 12.24 26.92
N ASP A 47 44.79 11.58 27.20
CA ASP A 47 45.97 12.17 27.81
C ASP A 47 47.26 11.73 27.07
N ALA A 48 48.42 12.11 27.60
CA ALA A 48 49.71 11.77 26.98
C ALA A 48 49.97 10.25 26.86
N LYS A 49 49.29 9.40 27.62
CA LYS A 49 49.44 7.94 27.63
C LYS A 49 48.32 7.22 26.87
N ASN A 50 47.13 7.83 26.79
CA ASN A 50 45.96 7.30 26.09
C ASN A 50 45.67 8.12 24.82
N ALA A 51 46.64 8.15 23.91
CA ALA A 51 46.53 8.80 22.61
C ALA A 51 45.69 7.97 21.63
N PRO A 52 45.05 8.59 20.63
CA PRO A 52 44.67 7.87 19.42
C PRO A 52 45.88 7.12 18.84
N THR A 53 45.66 5.96 18.22
CA THR A 53 46.74 5.23 17.53
C THR A 53 47.34 6.13 16.44
N GLY A 54 48.67 6.12 16.28
CA GLY A 54 49.32 6.94 15.26
C GLY A 54 48.87 6.55 13.86
N SER A 55 48.58 7.51 12.97
CA SER A 55 48.08 7.26 11.61
C SER A 55 48.99 7.83 10.53
N TYR A 56 49.20 7.07 9.46
CA TYR A 56 49.84 7.53 8.23
C TYR A 56 48.89 8.28 7.29
N ALA A 57 47.63 8.48 7.69
CA ALA A 57 46.69 9.37 7.01
C ALA A 57 47.31 10.77 6.79
N ALA A 58 47.22 11.25 5.55
CA ALA A 58 47.95 12.43 5.11
C ALA A 58 47.06 13.67 5.03
N GLU A 59 45.90 13.53 4.37
CA GLU A 59 45.12 14.70 3.93
C GLU A 59 43.61 14.41 3.73
N ALA A 60 42.79 15.46 3.79
CA ALA A 60 41.37 15.41 3.49
C ALA A 60 40.90 16.65 2.69
N GLU A 61 40.26 16.42 1.53
CA GLU A 61 39.81 17.43 0.57
C GLU A 61 38.46 18.06 0.94
N GLY A 62 38.29 19.36 0.72
CA GLY A 62 37.01 20.04 0.92
C GLY A 62 36.65 20.33 2.39
N LEU A 63 35.41 20.76 2.62
CA LEU A 63 34.93 21.15 3.95
C LEU A 63 34.75 19.93 4.87
N THR A 64 35.43 19.94 6.01
CA THR A 64 35.27 18.96 7.10
C THR A 64 34.55 19.60 8.29
N LEU A 65 33.40 19.03 8.67
CA LEU A 65 32.61 19.44 9.83
C LEU A 65 32.69 18.36 10.91
N VAL A 66 33.16 18.74 12.09
CA VAL A 66 33.21 17.88 13.28
C VAL A 66 32.30 18.49 14.34
N ARG A 67 31.20 17.81 14.64
CA ARG A 67 30.22 18.29 15.62
C ARG A 67 30.77 18.21 17.05
N GLY A 68 31.45 17.12 17.39
CA GLY A 68 32.16 16.93 18.66
C GLY A 68 33.60 17.40 18.56
N LYS A 69 34.53 16.58 19.05
CA LYS A 69 35.94 16.92 19.22
C LYS A 69 36.82 16.22 18.18
N LEU A 70 37.97 16.83 17.88
CA LEU A 70 38.97 16.33 16.94
C LEU A 70 40.23 15.90 17.69
N ALA A 71 40.58 14.62 17.63
CA ALA A 71 41.79 14.07 18.24
C ALA A 71 42.77 13.58 17.16
N MET A 72 43.98 14.13 17.14
CA MET A 72 44.93 13.90 16.05
C MET A 72 46.22 13.26 16.54
N ASN A 73 46.61 12.15 15.91
CA ASN A 73 47.94 11.59 16.02
C ASN A 73 48.58 11.21 14.67
N PRO A 74 48.64 12.13 13.68
CA PRO A 74 49.32 11.87 12.41
C PRO A 74 50.82 11.62 12.63
N VAL A 75 51.34 10.56 12.01
CA VAL A 75 52.74 10.15 12.08
C VAL A 75 53.51 10.36 10.77
N LYS A 76 52.83 10.45 9.62
CA LYS A 76 53.49 10.63 8.33
C LYS A 76 54.32 11.92 8.32
N GLU A 77 55.47 11.90 7.65
CA GLU A 77 56.35 13.06 7.48
C GLU A 77 55.95 13.94 6.27
N SER A 78 54.67 13.89 5.89
CA SER A 78 54.15 14.63 4.74
C SER A 78 54.45 16.13 4.83
N TRP A 79 54.66 16.72 3.66
CA TRP A 79 54.80 18.16 3.49
C TRP A 79 55.92 18.75 4.35
N PRO A 80 57.14 18.18 4.36
CA PRO A 80 58.19 18.62 5.26
C PRO A 80 58.57 20.08 4.97
N TYR A 81 58.67 20.89 6.02
CA TYR A 81 59.21 22.25 5.97
C TYR A 81 60.35 22.34 6.98
N GLN A 82 61.54 22.75 6.53
CA GLN A 82 62.77 22.73 7.35
C GLN A 82 63.01 21.35 8.02
N SER A 83 62.82 20.27 7.25
CA SER A 83 63.03 18.87 7.67
C SER A 83 62.05 18.34 8.74
N ILE A 84 60.95 19.06 9.02
CA ILE A 84 59.89 18.61 9.93
C ILE A 84 58.58 18.45 9.14
N GLY A 85 57.94 17.27 9.21
CA GLY A 85 56.62 17.05 8.60
C GLY A 85 55.57 18.06 9.09
N ALA A 86 54.78 18.62 8.18
CA ALA A 86 53.84 19.69 8.52
C ALA A 86 52.56 19.19 9.22
N GLY A 87 52.36 17.88 9.36
CA GLY A 87 51.16 17.27 9.91
C GLY A 87 50.06 17.06 8.87
N PHE A 88 48.84 16.82 9.34
CA PHE A 88 47.69 16.50 8.48
C PHE A 88 47.17 17.74 7.73
N ARG A 89 46.75 17.60 6.47
CA ARG A 89 46.17 18.72 5.70
C ARG A 89 44.66 18.60 5.56
N PHE A 90 43.92 19.67 5.83
CA PHE A 90 42.50 19.79 5.48
C PHE A 90 42.26 20.75 4.32
N GLY A 91 41.15 20.57 3.60
CA GLY A 91 40.65 21.45 2.55
C GLY A 91 41.24 21.19 1.17
N THR A 92 42.51 20.80 1.10
CA THR A 92 43.20 20.45 -0.13
C THR A 92 43.91 19.12 0.02
N VAL A 93 43.97 18.36 -1.06
CA VAL A 93 44.80 17.18 -1.23
C VAL A 93 45.78 17.43 -2.38
N GLY A 94 46.99 16.85 -2.29
CA GLY A 94 48.01 16.90 -3.33
C GLY A 94 47.55 16.21 -4.62
N PHE A 95 46.63 15.26 -4.50
CA PHE A 95 45.99 14.56 -5.60
C PHE A 95 44.52 14.30 -5.23
N GLY A 96 43.58 14.63 -6.11
CA GLY A 96 42.15 14.41 -5.85
C GLY A 96 41.23 15.05 -6.87
N SER A 97 39.97 15.27 -6.48
CA SER A 97 38.91 15.77 -7.38
C SER A 97 39.07 17.24 -7.78
N GLN A 98 39.86 18.01 -7.03
CA GLN A 98 39.94 19.48 -7.17
C GLN A 98 38.57 20.16 -6.98
N PHE A 99 37.64 19.49 -6.30
CA PHE A 99 36.32 20.02 -6.00
C PHE A 99 36.29 20.53 -4.55
N ARG A 100 36.38 21.85 -4.39
CA ARG A 100 36.79 22.48 -3.12
C ARG A 100 36.06 23.79 -2.88
N PRO A 101 35.88 24.21 -1.62
CA PRO A 101 35.38 25.54 -1.31
C PRO A 101 36.21 26.65 -1.96
N VAL A 102 35.57 27.79 -2.23
CA VAL A 102 36.26 28.98 -2.78
C VAL A 102 37.31 29.51 -1.81
N ALA A 103 38.33 30.20 -2.32
CA ALA A 103 39.37 30.82 -1.50
C ALA A 103 38.78 31.69 -0.38
N GLY A 104 39.38 31.63 0.82
CA GLY A 104 38.93 32.32 2.02
C GLY A 104 37.90 31.55 2.85
N SER A 105 37.33 30.45 2.32
CA SER A 105 36.34 29.64 3.02
C SER A 105 36.92 28.93 4.26
N THR A 106 36.05 28.63 5.20
CA THR A 106 36.30 27.66 6.26
C THR A 106 36.36 26.26 5.64
N VAL A 107 37.41 25.49 5.89
CA VAL A 107 37.53 24.09 5.41
C VAL A 107 37.60 23.08 6.56
N LEU A 108 37.73 23.57 7.78
CA LEU A 108 37.62 22.78 9.01
C LEU A 108 36.75 23.56 10.00
N ALA A 109 35.65 22.97 10.45
CA ALA A 109 34.89 23.48 11.58
C ALA A 109 34.76 22.42 12.67
N VAL A 110 35.12 22.77 13.91
CA VAL A 110 35.07 21.88 15.08
C VAL A 110 34.23 22.55 16.16
N ALA A 111 33.04 22.00 16.42
CA ALA A 111 32.08 22.60 17.34
C ALA A 111 32.29 22.18 18.80
N GLY A 112 32.89 21.02 19.07
CA GLY A 112 33.14 20.55 20.43
C GLY A 112 31.89 20.13 21.20
N ILE A 113 30.73 20.03 20.55
CA ILE A 113 29.44 19.72 21.17
C ILE A 113 29.05 18.24 20.96
N LYS A 114 28.29 17.68 21.91
CA LYS A 114 27.79 16.29 21.82
C LYS A 114 28.90 15.22 21.66
N SER A 115 30.11 15.53 22.13
CA SER A 115 31.29 14.66 22.12
C SER A 115 31.21 13.53 23.16
N ALA A 116 31.81 12.38 22.86
CA ALA A 116 32.11 11.34 23.85
C ALA A 116 33.43 11.63 24.60
N ILE A 117 34.34 12.40 24.00
CA ILE A 117 35.58 12.86 24.64
C ILE A 117 35.27 13.94 25.68
N THR A 118 35.16 13.52 26.94
CA THR A 118 34.88 14.44 28.06
C THR A 118 36.11 15.26 28.46
N LYS A 119 37.32 14.69 28.37
CA LYS A 119 38.58 15.35 28.74
C LYS A 119 39.64 15.10 27.69
N MET A 120 40.35 16.16 27.30
CA MET A 120 41.50 16.07 26.41
C MET A 120 42.63 16.94 26.97
N SER A 121 43.61 16.27 27.58
CA SER A 121 44.65 16.91 28.42
C SER A 121 45.97 17.15 27.67
N VAL A 122 45.98 16.99 26.35
CA VAL A 122 47.17 17.19 25.53
C VAL A 122 47.09 18.48 24.73
N GLY A 123 48.26 19.06 24.47
CA GLY A 123 48.35 20.21 23.61
C GLY A 123 47.71 21.47 24.19
N TYR A 124 47.67 21.69 25.49
CA TYR A 124 47.06 22.90 26.07
C TYR A 124 47.95 23.49 27.18
N SER A 125 47.80 24.78 27.46
CA SER A 125 48.64 25.54 28.40
C SER A 125 47.99 25.81 29.78
N GLY A 126 46.86 25.18 30.14
CA GLY A 126 46.16 25.43 31.41
C GLY A 126 45.24 24.30 31.95
N ASP A 127 44.55 24.57 33.06
CA ASP A 127 43.85 23.60 33.93
C ASP A 127 42.42 23.18 33.48
N SER A 128 42.08 23.14 32.18
CA SER A 128 40.70 22.81 31.75
C SER A 128 40.57 21.84 30.55
N PRO A 129 41.06 20.59 30.67
CA PRO A 129 40.92 19.52 29.66
C PRO A 129 39.50 19.29 29.13
N GLU A 130 38.48 19.66 29.89
CA GLU A 130 37.07 19.51 29.55
C GLU A 130 36.66 20.40 28.36
N THR A 131 37.28 21.58 28.26
CA THR A 131 36.97 22.61 27.24
C THR A 131 37.77 22.45 25.95
N THR A 132 38.84 21.66 25.98
CA THR A 132 39.66 21.34 24.80
C THR A 132 38.84 20.58 23.75
N THR A 133 38.79 21.12 22.53
CA THR A 133 38.05 20.55 21.40
C THR A 133 38.94 19.90 20.35
N VAL A 134 40.19 20.35 20.25
CA VAL A 134 41.19 19.84 19.30
C VAL A 134 42.43 19.46 20.07
N GLY A 135 42.89 18.21 19.93
CA GLY A 135 44.16 17.74 20.50
C GLY A 135 45.08 17.15 19.46
N ALA A 136 46.38 17.34 19.66
CA ALA A 136 47.43 16.86 18.76
C ALA A 136 48.57 16.24 19.58
N TRP A 137 48.87 14.96 19.32
CA TRP A 137 49.94 14.25 20.04
C TRP A 137 51.30 14.47 19.39
N LYS A 138 51.59 13.72 18.32
CA LYS A 138 52.85 13.82 17.58
C LYS A 138 52.89 15.04 16.68
N LYS A 139 51.82 15.25 15.91
CA LYS A 139 51.65 16.36 14.97
C LYS A 139 50.19 16.81 14.96
N GLY A 140 49.98 18.07 14.60
CA GLY A 140 48.67 18.67 14.37
C GLY A 140 48.34 18.72 12.89
N ALA A 141 47.61 19.76 12.49
CA ALA A 141 47.12 19.94 11.14
C ALA A 141 47.34 21.37 10.59
N TRP A 142 47.05 21.54 9.30
CA TRP A 142 46.98 22.83 8.64
C TRP A 142 45.88 22.84 7.58
N VAL A 143 45.34 24.03 7.27
CA VAL A 143 44.11 24.15 6.44
C VAL A 143 44.25 24.95 5.15
N GLY A 144 45.24 25.84 5.03
CA GLY A 144 45.35 26.78 3.90
C GLY A 144 46.54 26.49 2.98
N ARG A 145 47.41 27.49 2.77
CA ARG A 145 48.43 27.43 1.70
C ARG A 145 49.68 26.66 2.09
N GLN A 146 50.33 26.10 1.08
CA GLN A 146 51.70 25.65 1.18
C GLN A 146 52.65 26.86 1.18
N LYS A 147 53.62 26.85 2.09
CA LYS A 147 54.65 27.91 2.15
C LYS A 147 55.53 27.86 0.92
N SER A 148 56.04 29.01 0.52
CA SER A 148 57.17 29.04 -0.40
C SER A 148 58.42 28.49 0.28
N SER A 149 59.04 27.46 -0.30
CA SER A 149 60.43 27.13 -0.01
C SER A 149 61.33 28.15 -0.72
N GLU A 150 62.27 28.76 -0.01
CA GLU A 150 63.47 29.44 -0.55
C GLU A 150 63.28 30.22 -1.88
N GLY A 151 62.25 31.08 -1.98
CA GLY A 151 62.02 31.92 -3.16
C GLY A 151 60.99 31.42 -4.18
N ALA A 152 60.27 30.32 -3.91
CA ALA A 152 59.11 29.89 -4.72
C ALA A 152 57.85 30.76 -4.46
N THR A 153 56.83 30.66 -5.32
CA THR A 153 55.50 31.26 -5.06
C THR A 153 54.69 30.32 -4.16
N PRO A 154 54.01 30.80 -3.11
CA PRO A 154 53.07 29.98 -2.33
C PRO A 154 51.99 29.36 -3.23
N SER A 155 51.66 28.08 -3.01
CA SER A 155 50.68 27.33 -3.81
C SER A 155 49.47 26.89 -2.97
N GLY A 156 48.35 26.69 -3.65
CA GLY A 156 47.04 26.37 -3.08
C GLY A 156 46.22 27.60 -2.67
N PHE A 157 45.00 27.35 -2.19
CA PHE A 157 44.10 28.41 -1.72
C PHE A 157 44.35 28.76 -0.25
N ALA A 158 44.14 30.05 0.07
CA ALA A 158 44.17 30.50 1.46
C ALA A 158 42.81 30.18 2.10
N TYR A 159 42.78 29.17 2.96
CA TYR A 159 41.60 28.78 3.73
C TYR A 159 41.75 29.14 5.20
N THR A 160 40.63 29.04 5.93
CA THR A 160 40.57 29.22 7.37
C THR A 160 39.88 28.04 8.06
N ALA A 161 39.83 28.08 9.38
CA ALA A 161 39.12 27.13 10.24
C ALA A 161 38.27 27.87 11.28
N GLN A 162 37.21 27.22 11.75
CA GLN A 162 36.37 27.68 12.86
C GLN A 162 36.42 26.64 13.98
N ILE A 163 37.14 26.94 15.07
CA ILE A 163 37.37 25.98 16.15
C ILE A 163 36.84 26.56 17.47
N ALA A 164 35.88 25.87 18.07
CA ALA A 164 35.41 26.18 19.42
C ALA A 164 36.48 25.81 20.46
N GLY A 165 36.48 26.46 21.62
CA GLY A 165 37.42 26.13 22.71
C GLY A 165 38.82 26.73 22.55
N PRO A 166 39.73 26.44 23.50
CA PRO A 166 41.00 27.14 23.63
C PRO A 166 42.01 26.77 22.52
N ILE A 167 43.02 27.64 22.35
CA ILE A 167 44.19 27.37 21.51
C ILE A 167 44.91 26.13 22.04
N THR A 168 45.21 25.21 21.13
CA THR A 168 45.99 24.02 21.43
C THR A 168 47.28 23.92 20.62
N TYR A 169 48.19 23.05 21.06
CA TYR A 169 49.56 22.84 20.58
C TYR A 169 49.86 21.36 20.38
N TRP A 170 50.99 21.05 19.76
CA TRP A 170 51.44 19.66 19.70
C TRP A 170 51.99 19.25 21.06
N ARG A 171 51.66 18.03 21.50
CA ARG A 171 52.20 17.50 22.75
C ARG A 171 53.70 17.25 22.64
N ASP A 172 54.19 16.75 21.51
CA ASP A 172 55.61 16.48 21.31
C ASP A 172 56.42 17.75 20.93
N ASN A 173 55.74 18.83 20.53
CA ASN A 173 56.37 20.13 20.26
C ASN A 173 55.41 21.30 20.51
N ASN A 174 55.38 21.80 21.75
CA ASN A 174 54.42 22.80 22.20
C ASN A 174 54.65 24.21 21.67
N GLU A 175 55.70 24.45 20.87
CA GLU A 175 55.88 25.71 20.14
C GLU A 175 54.94 25.80 18.93
N ARG A 176 54.39 24.67 18.48
CA ARG A 176 53.49 24.59 17.34
C ARG A 176 52.03 24.46 17.76
N GLN A 177 51.17 25.36 17.31
CA GLN A 177 49.72 25.24 17.45
C GLN A 177 49.18 24.00 16.73
N SER A 178 48.13 23.38 17.27
CA SER A 178 47.53 22.16 16.74
C SER A 178 46.91 22.34 15.37
N VAL A 179 46.44 23.54 15.03
CA VAL A 179 45.93 23.88 13.70
C VAL A 179 46.45 25.25 13.30
N VAL A 180 46.97 25.35 12.07
CA VAL A 180 47.46 26.60 11.46
C VAL A 180 46.93 26.77 10.03
N THR A 181 46.95 27.98 9.50
CA THR A 181 46.47 28.29 8.14
C THR A 181 47.50 27.97 7.06
N THR A 182 48.79 27.98 7.37
CA THR A 182 49.83 27.78 6.36
C THR A 182 50.79 26.66 6.76
N GLN A 183 51.17 25.83 5.80
CA GLN A 183 52.19 24.79 5.98
C GLN A 183 53.46 25.39 6.61
N GLY A 184 53.99 24.74 7.65
CA GLY A 184 55.21 25.18 8.32
C GLY A 184 55.07 26.47 9.15
N ASN A 185 53.85 26.99 9.38
CA ASN A 185 53.63 27.95 10.45
C ASN A 185 53.67 27.24 11.81
N TRP A 186 54.28 27.94 12.78
CA TRP A 186 54.30 27.51 14.17
C TRP A 186 53.03 27.94 14.91
N TYR A 187 52.54 29.16 14.67
CA TYR A 187 51.32 29.68 15.27
C TYR A 187 50.67 30.71 14.35
N GLU A 188 49.41 31.02 14.63
CA GLU A 188 48.67 32.13 14.03
C GLU A 188 48.82 33.40 14.90
N GLY A 189 48.57 34.59 14.34
CA GLY A 189 48.70 35.85 15.08
C GLY A 189 50.15 36.32 15.29
N MET A 190 50.37 37.23 16.25
CA MET A 190 51.71 37.81 16.49
C MET A 190 52.62 36.90 17.33
N ASN A 191 52.03 36.02 18.14
CA ASN A 191 52.73 35.10 19.03
C ASN A 191 51.91 33.82 19.26
N SER A 192 52.51 32.82 19.92
CA SER A 192 51.90 31.49 20.10
C SER A 192 50.61 31.47 20.94
N GLN A 193 50.28 32.55 21.66
CA GLN A 193 49.09 32.67 22.50
C GLN A 193 47.90 33.34 21.77
N GLU A 194 48.10 33.76 20.53
CA GLU A 194 47.07 34.35 19.69
C GLU A 194 46.66 33.37 18.58
N SER A 195 45.38 33.38 18.20
CA SER A 195 44.91 32.69 16.99
C SER A 195 43.49 33.15 16.68
N ASN A 196 43.21 33.44 15.42
CA ASN A 196 41.86 33.71 14.94
C ASN A 196 41.07 32.43 14.58
N LEU A 197 41.71 31.26 14.64
CA LEU A 197 41.07 29.97 14.33
C LEU A 197 40.33 29.39 15.53
N PHE A 198 40.85 29.60 16.73
CA PHE A 198 40.34 29.08 18.00
C PHE A 198 39.48 30.10 18.74
N ASN A 199 38.91 29.68 19.87
CA ASN A 199 37.99 30.47 20.71
C ASN A 199 36.77 31.01 19.95
N GLN A 200 36.40 30.34 18.85
CA GLN A 200 35.23 30.70 18.06
C GLN A 200 33.95 30.17 18.72
N THR A 201 32.81 30.80 18.43
CA THR A 201 31.50 30.19 18.71
C THR A 201 31.10 29.37 17.48
N VAL A 202 31.00 28.06 17.63
CA VAL A 202 30.74 27.14 16.52
C VAL A 202 29.61 26.20 16.92
N ASP A 203 28.40 26.48 16.43
CA ASP A 203 27.20 25.64 16.61
C ASP A 203 26.74 24.97 15.31
N LEU A 204 27.54 25.12 14.25
CA LEU A 204 27.29 24.67 12.88
C LEU A 204 26.10 25.34 12.17
N THR A 205 25.50 26.41 12.73
CA THR A 205 24.39 27.14 12.07
C THR A 205 24.87 28.07 10.96
N ASN A 206 26.16 28.42 10.95
CA ASN A 206 26.76 29.27 9.93
C ASN A 206 28.22 28.88 9.67
N VAL A 207 28.41 27.91 8.78
CA VAL A 207 29.72 27.60 8.20
C VAL A 207 29.66 27.91 6.70
N ASN A 208 30.47 28.87 6.25
CA ASN A 208 30.44 29.37 4.87
C ASN A 208 29.05 29.82 4.39
N ASN A 209 28.24 30.43 5.28
CA ASN A 209 26.85 30.86 5.04
C ASN A 209 25.83 29.73 4.88
N ASN A 210 26.15 28.51 5.31
CA ASN A 210 25.23 27.37 5.34
C ASN A 210 24.98 26.90 6.78
N ASP A 211 23.78 26.37 7.02
CA ASP A 211 23.37 25.75 8.29
C ASP A 211 23.46 24.23 8.20
N TYR A 212 24.33 23.63 9.03
CA TYR A 212 24.55 22.20 9.14
C TYR A 212 24.13 21.64 10.51
N SER A 213 23.49 22.44 11.35
CA SER A 213 23.13 22.08 12.74
C SER A 213 22.13 20.90 12.81
N SER A 214 21.30 20.76 11.76
CA SER A 214 20.27 19.73 11.63
C SER A 214 20.74 18.44 10.94
N TYR A 215 22.03 18.32 10.61
CA TYR A 215 22.54 17.16 9.85
C TYR A 215 22.40 15.84 10.60
N ASN A 216 22.64 15.85 11.92
CA ASN A 216 22.66 14.65 12.75
C ASN A 216 21.41 14.51 13.64
N GLY A 217 21.14 13.28 14.11
CA GLY A 217 20.01 12.91 14.97
C GLY A 217 18.98 12.05 14.24
N GLU A 218 18.07 11.42 15.00
CA GLU A 218 17.07 10.48 14.46
C GLU A 218 16.19 11.07 13.36
N ASP A 219 15.88 12.37 13.47
CA ASP A 219 15.14 13.18 12.50
C ASP A 219 16.04 14.17 11.73
N GLY A 220 17.36 14.03 11.86
CA GLY A 220 18.35 14.84 11.15
C GLY A 220 18.40 14.52 9.66
N TYR A 221 19.05 15.40 8.88
CA TYR A 221 19.17 15.25 7.43
C TYR A 221 19.77 13.88 7.02
N LEU A 222 20.82 13.41 7.68
CA LEU A 222 21.48 12.15 7.31
C LEU A 222 20.55 10.94 7.49
N SER A 223 19.80 10.87 8.59
CA SER A 223 18.86 9.79 8.86
C SER A 223 17.65 9.84 7.93
N LYS A 224 17.17 11.04 7.57
CA LYS A 224 16.12 11.21 6.55
C LYS A 224 16.60 10.79 5.17
N LEU A 225 17.79 11.23 4.76
CA LEU A 225 18.40 10.85 3.49
C LEU A 225 18.55 9.33 3.42
N SER A 226 19.13 8.69 4.43
CA SER A 226 19.30 7.23 4.44
C SER A 226 17.96 6.47 4.33
N LYS A 227 16.94 6.89 5.08
CA LYS A 227 15.58 6.30 4.99
C LYS A 227 14.98 6.47 3.60
N GLN A 228 15.13 7.66 3.00
CA GLN A 228 14.64 7.95 1.65
C GLN A 228 15.35 7.07 0.61
N LEU A 229 16.69 7.01 0.63
CA LEU A 229 17.48 6.17 -0.28
C LEU A 229 17.13 4.68 -0.15
N ASN A 230 16.83 4.23 1.08
CA ASN A 230 16.40 2.85 1.36
C ASN A 230 14.94 2.57 0.96
N SER A 231 14.11 3.60 0.79
CA SER A 231 12.70 3.44 0.38
C SER A 231 12.54 3.18 -1.12
N PHE A 232 13.56 3.49 -1.92
CA PHE A 232 13.51 3.32 -3.36
C PHE A 232 13.45 1.84 -3.76
N ALA A 233 12.64 1.54 -4.76
CA ALA A 233 12.56 0.19 -5.32
C ALA A 233 13.86 -0.16 -6.05
N ASN A 234 14.32 -1.40 -5.91
CA ASN A 234 15.49 -1.90 -6.64
C ASN A 234 15.23 -1.85 -8.16
N THR A 235 16.24 -1.41 -8.92
CA THR A 235 16.17 -1.25 -10.38
C THR A 235 17.06 -2.27 -11.11
N GLY A 236 17.57 -3.27 -10.41
CA GLY A 236 18.54 -4.21 -10.96
C GLY A 236 18.72 -5.47 -10.11
N THR A 237 19.73 -6.27 -10.47
CA THR A 237 20.06 -7.51 -9.76
C THR A 237 21.48 -7.48 -9.22
N LEU A 238 21.76 -8.39 -8.29
CA LEU A 238 23.05 -8.57 -7.65
C LEU A 238 23.57 -9.98 -7.93
N GLU A 239 24.86 -10.09 -8.23
CA GLU A 239 25.57 -11.37 -8.34
C GLU A 239 26.80 -11.35 -7.43
N VAL A 240 27.04 -12.46 -6.75
CA VAL A 240 28.19 -12.65 -5.86
C VAL A 240 29.02 -13.80 -6.40
N GLY A 241 30.29 -13.52 -6.70
CA GLY A 241 31.21 -14.48 -7.29
C GLY A 241 32.66 -14.15 -6.96
N PHE A 242 33.54 -14.36 -7.93
CA PHE A 242 34.98 -14.16 -7.81
C PHE A 242 35.51 -13.45 -9.04
N ALA A 243 36.47 -12.56 -8.85
CA ALA A 243 37.16 -11.92 -9.95
C ALA A 243 38.13 -12.90 -10.62
N SER A 244 38.39 -12.70 -11.91
CA SER A 244 39.25 -13.58 -12.69
C SER A 244 40.71 -13.58 -12.21
N ASN A 245 41.40 -14.69 -12.43
CA ASN A 245 42.82 -14.84 -12.08
C ASN A 245 43.67 -13.88 -12.92
N HIS A 246 44.68 -13.30 -12.29
CA HIS A 246 45.58 -12.33 -12.90
C HIS A 246 46.99 -12.44 -12.28
N ASN A 247 47.93 -13.04 -13.01
CA ASN A 247 49.23 -13.41 -12.46
C ASN A 247 50.29 -12.28 -12.44
N ASN A 248 49.96 -11.10 -12.99
CA ASN A 248 50.88 -9.95 -13.03
C ASN A 248 50.11 -8.62 -13.00
N TYR A 249 49.31 -8.40 -11.96
CA TYR A 249 48.53 -7.18 -11.83
C TYR A 249 49.40 -6.08 -11.21
N VAL A 250 49.68 -5.01 -11.95
CA VAL A 250 50.61 -3.96 -11.49
C VAL A 250 49.85 -2.69 -11.16
N ILE A 251 50.11 -2.16 -9.97
CA ILE A 251 49.66 -0.84 -9.48
C ILE A 251 50.85 0.12 -9.41
N ASN A 252 50.62 1.42 -9.62
CA ASN A 252 51.67 2.44 -9.59
C ASN A 252 51.35 3.53 -8.57
N LYS A 253 52.38 4.17 -8.02
CA LYS A 253 52.22 5.46 -7.35
C LYS A 253 51.57 6.44 -8.34
N TYR A 254 50.64 7.28 -7.87
CA TYR A 254 49.85 8.14 -8.75
C TYR A 254 50.67 9.03 -9.68
N ASP A 255 51.84 9.50 -9.27
CA ASP A 255 52.68 10.42 -10.04
C ASP A 255 53.88 9.74 -10.73
N LYS A 256 54.08 8.43 -10.53
CA LYS A 256 55.31 7.71 -10.95
C LYS A 256 55.04 6.29 -11.39
N THR A 257 55.43 5.96 -12.62
CA THR A 257 55.30 4.61 -13.20
C THR A 257 56.43 3.65 -12.82
N ASP A 258 57.56 4.15 -12.33
CA ASP A 258 58.71 3.36 -11.87
C ASP A 258 58.60 2.95 -10.38
N CYS A 259 57.66 3.56 -9.64
CA CYS A 259 57.27 3.17 -8.29
C CYS A 259 56.00 2.31 -8.34
N ASN A 260 56.15 1.05 -8.73
CA ASN A 260 55.05 0.11 -8.93
C ASN A 260 55.09 -1.10 -8.00
N TYR A 261 53.98 -1.80 -7.82
CA TYR A 261 53.92 -3.06 -7.06
C TYR A 261 53.13 -4.10 -7.83
N GLY A 262 53.65 -5.34 -7.88
CA GLY A 262 53.02 -6.45 -8.58
C GLY A 262 52.22 -7.34 -7.63
N LEU A 263 50.93 -7.46 -7.90
CA LEU A 263 49.96 -8.31 -7.24
C LEU A 263 49.72 -9.57 -8.09
N VAL A 264 49.54 -10.71 -7.42
CA VAL A 264 49.23 -11.99 -8.05
C VAL A 264 47.87 -12.46 -7.56
N PHE A 265 46.97 -12.81 -8.47
CA PHE A 265 45.67 -13.41 -8.18
C PHE A 265 45.59 -14.78 -8.83
N ASP A 266 45.98 -15.83 -8.10
CA ASP A 266 46.20 -17.19 -8.62
C ASP A 266 45.52 -18.28 -7.77
N GLU A 267 44.67 -17.86 -6.82
CA GLU A 267 43.98 -18.74 -5.86
C GLU A 267 44.92 -19.51 -4.92
N SER A 268 46.23 -19.25 -4.95
CA SER A 268 47.17 -19.86 -4.02
C SER A 268 46.88 -19.44 -2.58
N TYR A 269 47.39 -20.21 -1.61
CA TYR A 269 47.23 -19.87 -0.20
C TYR A 269 48.46 -19.14 0.32
N LYS A 270 48.24 -17.98 0.93
CA LYS A 270 49.27 -17.17 1.61
C LYS A 270 48.95 -17.05 3.10
N THR A 271 49.96 -16.66 3.89
CA THR A 271 49.84 -16.59 5.36
C THR A 271 50.10 -15.17 5.85
N ILE A 272 49.20 -14.73 6.72
CA ILE A 272 49.27 -13.63 7.68
C ILE A 272 50.56 -13.64 8.50
N TYR A 273 51.61 -12.85 8.25
CA TYR A 273 52.77 -12.79 9.18
C TYR A 273 52.64 -11.70 10.25
N SER A 274 53.30 -11.89 11.40
CA SER A 274 53.13 -11.01 12.57
C SER A 274 53.82 -9.64 12.43
N ASP A 275 54.87 -9.56 11.63
CA ASP A 275 55.65 -8.35 11.41
C ASP A 275 54.90 -7.32 10.55
N CYS A 276 53.96 -7.75 9.71
CA CYS A 276 53.21 -6.85 8.80
C CYS A 276 51.70 -6.82 9.03
N ALA A 277 51.13 -7.67 9.89
CA ALA A 277 49.74 -7.58 10.27
C ALA A 277 49.46 -6.31 11.10
N ASP A 278 48.46 -5.53 10.69
CA ASP A 278 47.77 -4.54 11.52
C ASP A 278 46.51 -5.14 12.19
N THR A 279 46.03 -6.26 11.67
CA THR A 279 44.75 -6.84 12.05
C THR A 279 44.89 -8.06 12.98
N SER A 280 43.75 -8.57 13.45
CA SER A 280 43.67 -9.86 14.15
C SER A 280 43.97 -11.08 13.26
N LEU A 281 44.41 -10.88 12.01
CA LEU A 281 44.61 -11.94 11.02
C LEU A 281 46.02 -12.56 11.08
N ASN A 282 46.86 -12.17 12.04
CA ASN A 282 48.17 -12.78 12.24
C ASN A 282 48.09 -14.31 12.34
N GLY A 283 48.90 -15.01 11.53
CA GLY A 283 48.93 -16.46 11.39
C GLY A 283 47.79 -17.06 10.57
N LYS A 284 46.79 -16.28 10.13
CA LYS A 284 45.69 -16.79 9.31
C LYS A 284 46.13 -17.00 7.87
N LYS A 285 45.61 -18.06 7.25
CA LYS A 285 45.78 -18.28 5.81
C LYS A 285 44.67 -17.56 5.05
N PHE A 286 45.01 -16.97 3.91
CA PHE A 286 44.05 -16.41 2.97
C PHE A 286 44.27 -16.99 1.58
N LYS A 287 43.19 -17.05 0.81
CA LYS A 287 43.19 -17.38 -0.60
C LYS A 287 43.56 -16.14 -1.40
N ASN A 288 44.55 -16.27 -2.26
CA ASN A 288 45.13 -15.19 -3.05
C ASN A 288 44.27 -14.88 -4.27
N SER A 289 43.01 -14.55 -4.00
CA SER A 289 41.95 -14.16 -4.93
C SER A 289 40.96 -13.27 -4.17
N GLU A 290 40.09 -12.56 -4.89
CA GLU A 290 39.12 -11.62 -4.32
C GLU A 290 37.71 -12.05 -4.68
N ARG A 291 36.80 -11.81 -3.73
CA ARG A 291 35.36 -11.94 -4.00
C ARG A 291 34.95 -10.79 -4.92
N LEU A 292 34.00 -11.04 -5.81
CA LEU A 292 33.47 -10.00 -6.70
C LEU A 292 31.96 -9.88 -6.49
N ILE A 293 31.52 -8.67 -6.21
CA ILE A 293 30.10 -8.32 -6.11
C ILE A 293 29.72 -7.48 -7.32
N THR A 294 28.85 -8.02 -8.16
CA THR A 294 28.41 -7.38 -9.41
C THR A 294 26.99 -6.86 -9.29
N PHE A 295 26.83 -5.55 -9.42
CA PHE A 295 25.55 -4.85 -9.49
C PHE A 295 25.15 -4.65 -10.96
N LYS A 296 24.04 -5.25 -11.38
CA LYS A 296 23.55 -5.23 -12.76
C LYS A 296 22.33 -4.32 -12.88
N GLY A 297 22.52 -3.14 -13.45
CA GLY A 297 21.46 -2.17 -13.71
C GLY A 297 20.54 -2.58 -14.87
N ASP A 298 19.41 -1.89 -14.99
CA ASP A 298 18.39 -2.14 -16.03
C ASP A 298 18.70 -1.49 -17.40
N ASN A 299 19.82 -0.78 -17.53
CA ASN A 299 20.21 0.00 -18.72
C ASN A 299 19.30 1.19 -19.06
N THR A 300 18.31 1.51 -18.24
CA THR A 300 17.31 2.55 -18.56
C THR A 300 17.12 3.57 -17.45
N SER A 301 17.13 3.17 -16.18
CA SER A 301 16.88 4.05 -15.05
C SER A 301 18.06 4.99 -14.78
N MET A 302 17.76 6.29 -14.65
CA MET A 302 18.75 7.31 -14.28
C MET A 302 19.05 7.34 -12.77
N GLN A 303 18.23 6.66 -11.97
CA GLN A 303 18.52 6.32 -10.58
C GLN A 303 18.57 4.80 -10.48
N GLN A 304 19.77 4.26 -10.33
CA GLN A 304 19.98 2.83 -10.11
C GLN A 304 19.99 2.56 -8.60
N VAL A 305 19.25 1.54 -8.17
CA VAL A 305 19.10 1.20 -6.75
C VAL A 305 19.31 -0.29 -6.57
N PHE A 306 20.20 -0.61 -5.64
CA PHE A 306 20.52 -1.97 -5.24
C PHE A 306 20.42 -2.11 -3.73
N THR A 307 20.06 -3.31 -3.27
CA THR A 307 20.10 -3.68 -1.86
C THR A 307 21.00 -4.89 -1.70
N ILE A 308 21.92 -4.84 -0.74
CA ILE A 308 22.83 -5.93 -0.39
C ILE A 308 22.79 -6.18 1.11
N ASP A 309 22.72 -7.46 1.47
CA ASP A 309 22.88 -7.88 2.87
C ASP A 309 24.35 -7.73 3.28
N ALA A 310 24.59 -7.11 4.44
CA ALA A 310 25.91 -6.81 4.97
C ALA A 310 26.81 -8.06 5.09
N SER A 311 26.25 -9.25 5.30
CA SER A 311 27.02 -10.51 5.35
C SER A 311 27.76 -10.79 4.03
N GLN A 312 27.26 -10.27 2.92
CA GLN A 312 27.88 -10.44 1.61
C GLN A 312 29.18 -9.65 1.45
N LEU A 313 29.45 -8.64 2.29
CA LEU A 313 30.70 -7.89 2.28
C LEU A 313 31.85 -8.63 2.98
N SER A 314 31.60 -9.75 3.66
CA SER A 314 32.66 -10.46 4.40
C SER A 314 33.78 -10.96 3.48
N ASN A 315 35.04 -10.86 3.89
CA ASN A 315 36.11 -11.58 3.18
C ASN A 315 36.02 -13.11 3.35
N THR A 316 35.22 -13.61 4.29
CA THR A 316 35.01 -15.05 4.48
C THR A 316 33.84 -15.54 3.64
N TYR A 317 34.08 -16.55 2.82
CA TYR A 317 33.05 -17.19 2.01
C TYR A 317 33.35 -18.67 1.84
N ASN A 318 32.35 -19.54 1.98
CA ASN A 318 32.51 -21.00 1.93
C ASN A 318 33.66 -21.54 2.82
N ASN A 319 33.80 -20.98 4.02
CA ASN A 319 34.87 -21.29 4.99
C ASN A 319 36.31 -20.98 4.51
N GLU A 320 36.47 -20.23 3.41
CA GLU A 320 37.75 -19.69 2.96
C GLU A 320 37.79 -18.17 3.21
N TYR A 321 38.96 -17.65 3.60
CA TYR A 321 39.19 -16.23 3.77
C TYR A 321 39.87 -15.68 2.52
N TYR A 322 39.25 -14.73 1.83
CA TYR A 322 39.77 -14.11 0.61
C TYR A 322 40.50 -12.81 0.93
N ARG A 323 41.35 -12.33 0.01
CA ARG A 323 42.21 -11.17 0.30
C ARG A 323 41.49 -9.82 0.29
N GLY A 324 40.30 -9.75 -0.29
CA GLY A 324 39.54 -8.52 -0.51
C GLY A 324 38.16 -8.80 -1.11
N VAL A 325 37.33 -7.75 -1.15
CA VAL A 325 36.04 -7.72 -1.86
C VAL A 325 36.08 -6.64 -2.94
N ASP A 326 36.03 -7.08 -4.19
CA ASP A 326 35.93 -6.25 -5.37
C ASP A 326 34.47 -5.92 -5.70
N PHE A 327 34.26 -4.84 -6.44
CA PHE A 327 32.94 -4.40 -6.89
C PHE A 327 32.90 -4.17 -8.41
N ALA A 328 31.79 -4.55 -9.03
CA ALA A 328 31.51 -4.30 -10.44
C ALA A 328 30.12 -3.69 -10.61
N PHE A 329 30.01 -2.71 -11.50
CA PHE A 329 28.73 -2.15 -11.92
C PHE A 329 28.58 -2.33 -13.42
N GLU A 330 27.46 -2.91 -13.85
CA GLU A 330 27.17 -3.22 -15.25
C GLU A 330 25.81 -2.65 -15.66
N GLY A 331 25.69 -2.20 -16.91
CA GLY A 331 24.43 -1.69 -17.44
C GLY A 331 23.97 -0.39 -16.77
N ILE A 332 24.92 0.44 -16.29
CA ILE A 332 24.62 1.75 -15.70
C ILE A 332 24.56 2.80 -16.81
N PRO A 333 23.42 3.47 -17.03
CA PRO A 333 23.31 4.52 -18.03
C PRO A 333 24.27 5.68 -17.77
N LYS A 334 24.75 6.32 -18.83
CA LYS A 334 25.63 7.50 -18.70
C LYS A 334 24.90 8.62 -17.94
N GLY A 335 25.50 9.08 -16.84
CA GLY A 335 24.94 10.13 -15.99
C GLY A 335 23.94 9.64 -14.95
N ALA A 336 23.70 8.33 -14.86
CA ALA A 336 22.86 7.77 -13.81
C ALA A 336 23.54 7.89 -12.43
N SER A 337 22.71 8.11 -11.40
CA SER A 337 23.12 7.98 -10.00
C SER A 337 22.90 6.55 -9.55
N VAL A 338 23.72 6.08 -8.62
CA VAL A 338 23.68 4.73 -8.07
C VAL A 338 23.57 4.81 -6.55
N VAL A 339 22.61 4.07 -5.99
CA VAL A 339 22.43 3.87 -4.56
C VAL A 339 22.62 2.39 -4.26
N VAL A 340 23.51 2.07 -3.33
CA VAL A 340 23.67 0.74 -2.78
C VAL A 340 23.28 0.77 -1.30
N ASN A 341 22.10 0.25 -0.98
CA ASN A 341 21.61 0.10 0.38
C ASN A 341 22.22 -1.17 1.00
N VAL A 342 23.02 -1.01 2.05
CA VAL A 342 23.61 -2.10 2.82
C VAL A 342 22.79 -2.29 4.10
N THR A 343 22.20 -3.47 4.27
CA THR A 343 21.24 -3.78 5.36
C THR A 343 21.63 -5.05 6.11
N GLY A 344 21.00 -5.30 7.27
CA GLY A 344 21.06 -6.61 7.94
C GLY A 344 22.21 -6.80 8.95
N SER A 345 23.07 -5.81 9.18
CA SER A 345 24.05 -5.85 10.28
C SER A 345 24.35 -4.49 10.91
N SER A 346 24.43 -4.47 12.23
CA SER A 346 24.91 -3.31 13.00
C SER A 346 26.43 -3.15 12.97
N ASN A 347 27.18 -4.21 12.68
CA ASN A 347 28.65 -4.19 12.67
C ASN A 347 29.16 -4.82 11.37
N ILE A 348 29.98 -4.08 10.63
CA ILE A 348 30.51 -4.49 9.33
C ILE A 348 32.01 -4.25 9.34
N GLU A 349 32.77 -5.28 8.99
CA GLU A 349 34.23 -5.22 8.83
C GLU A 349 34.63 -6.07 7.62
N PHE A 350 35.38 -5.47 6.69
CA PHE A 350 35.95 -6.17 5.55
C PHE A 350 37.16 -5.42 4.97
N HIS A 351 38.03 -6.15 4.26
CA HIS A 351 39.07 -5.61 3.39
C HIS A 351 38.49 -5.31 2.02
N ASN A 352 38.68 -4.07 1.59
CA ASN A 352 38.40 -3.64 0.23
C ASN A 352 39.33 -4.35 -0.75
N GLY A 353 38.81 -4.72 -1.91
CA GLY A 353 39.58 -5.35 -2.97
C GLY A 353 40.40 -4.35 -3.77
N TRP A 354 41.39 -4.86 -4.51
CA TRP A 354 42.28 -4.07 -5.35
C TRP A 354 41.65 -3.66 -6.68
N ARG A 355 40.50 -4.24 -7.07
CA ARG A 355 39.95 -4.09 -8.42
C ARG A 355 38.50 -3.61 -8.37
N PHE A 356 38.16 -2.78 -9.35
CA PHE A 356 36.82 -2.21 -9.45
C PHE A 356 36.41 -2.09 -10.91
N TRP A 357 35.21 -2.53 -11.27
CA TRP A 357 34.72 -2.44 -12.64
C TRP A 357 33.56 -1.45 -12.79
N TRP A 358 33.62 -0.64 -13.84
CA TRP A 358 32.56 0.26 -14.25
C TRP A 358 32.19 0.01 -15.72
N ASN A 359 30.98 -0.49 -15.95
CA ASN A 359 30.45 -0.90 -17.25
C ASN A 359 31.43 -1.79 -18.04
N GLY A 360 32.00 -2.79 -17.37
CA GLY A 360 32.91 -3.78 -17.96
C GLY A 360 34.39 -3.35 -18.02
N THR A 361 34.72 -2.10 -17.73
CA THR A 361 36.11 -1.61 -17.66
C THR A 361 36.62 -1.69 -16.23
N GLU A 362 37.78 -2.32 -16.01
CA GLU A 362 38.48 -2.32 -14.72
C GLU A 362 39.16 -0.94 -14.53
N ILE A 363 38.76 -0.18 -13.51
CA ILE A 363 39.08 1.24 -13.35
C ILE A 363 39.88 1.56 -12.09
N SER A 364 40.23 0.59 -11.24
CA SER A 364 40.87 0.87 -9.93
C SER A 364 42.13 1.73 -10.02
N ARG A 365 42.88 1.64 -11.13
CA ARG A 365 44.08 2.47 -11.39
C ARG A 365 43.80 3.82 -12.06
N GLY A 366 42.53 4.20 -12.22
CA GLY A 366 42.15 5.44 -12.88
C GLY A 366 42.66 6.70 -12.17
N TYR A 367 43.10 6.57 -10.92
CA TYR A 367 43.79 7.62 -10.17
C TYR A 367 45.21 7.91 -10.67
N GLU A 368 45.86 7.02 -11.42
CA GLU A 368 47.24 7.29 -11.85
C GLU A 368 47.26 8.48 -12.83
N THR A 369 48.20 9.42 -12.65
CA THR A 369 48.32 10.66 -13.43
C THR A 369 48.42 10.39 -14.93
N GLN A 370 48.98 9.24 -15.33
CA GLN A 370 49.04 8.82 -16.73
C GLN A 370 47.66 8.60 -17.38
N TYR A 371 46.58 8.48 -16.59
CA TYR A 371 45.19 8.35 -17.03
C TYR A 371 44.37 9.62 -16.85
N SER A 372 44.96 10.69 -16.31
CA SER A 372 44.30 12.00 -16.21
C SER A 372 43.83 12.48 -17.59
N GLY A 373 42.54 12.79 -17.72
CA GLY A 373 41.92 13.20 -18.98
C GLY A 373 41.83 12.12 -20.06
N LYS A 374 41.96 10.84 -19.67
CA LYS A 374 41.77 9.67 -20.55
C LYS A 374 40.57 8.86 -20.08
N GLU A 375 40.06 8.00 -20.96
CA GLU A 375 38.87 7.17 -20.73
C GLU A 375 38.89 6.44 -19.37
N LEU A 376 40.02 5.87 -18.96
CA LEU A 376 40.13 5.16 -17.68
C LEU A 376 39.96 6.11 -16.47
N GLY A 377 40.63 7.26 -16.48
CA GLY A 377 40.53 8.25 -15.41
C GLY A 377 39.15 8.92 -15.36
N GLU A 378 38.55 9.17 -16.53
CA GLU A 378 37.18 9.67 -16.63
C GLU A 378 36.15 8.66 -16.10
N ALA A 379 36.33 7.37 -16.36
CA ALA A 379 35.46 6.31 -15.84
C ALA A 379 35.60 6.19 -14.31
N TYR A 380 36.82 6.27 -13.76
CA TYR A 380 37.07 6.29 -12.33
C TYR A 380 36.38 7.46 -11.63
N ALA A 381 36.55 8.67 -12.17
CA ALA A 381 35.89 9.85 -11.64
C ALA A 381 34.37 9.77 -11.78
N THR A 382 33.86 9.22 -12.88
CA THR A 382 32.42 9.03 -13.09
C THR A 382 31.83 8.06 -12.06
N ALA A 383 32.47 6.90 -11.83
CA ALA A 383 32.03 5.94 -10.82
C ALA A 383 32.03 6.56 -9.41
N SER A 384 33.10 7.29 -9.07
CA SER A 384 33.25 8.02 -7.80
C SER A 384 32.11 9.03 -7.57
N GLN A 385 31.67 9.72 -8.63
CA GLN A 385 30.56 10.68 -8.56
C GLN A 385 29.18 10.02 -8.59
N SER A 386 29.07 8.80 -9.11
CA SER A 386 27.78 8.15 -9.33
C SER A 386 27.28 7.40 -8.11
N ILE A 387 28.18 6.83 -7.30
CA ILE A 387 27.82 5.84 -6.28
C ILE A 387 27.64 6.47 -4.90
N MET A 388 26.55 6.08 -4.22
CA MET A 388 26.30 6.28 -2.80
C MET A 388 26.14 4.93 -2.09
N TRP A 389 27.04 4.64 -1.16
CA TRP A 389 26.95 3.51 -0.23
C TRP A 389 26.17 3.93 1.02
N ASN A 390 24.94 3.46 1.13
CA ASN A 390 24.03 3.78 2.24
C ASN A 390 24.00 2.63 3.25
N PHE A 391 24.73 2.76 4.36
CA PHE A 391 24.81 1.77 5.43
C PHE A 391 23.67 1.98 6.43
N VAL A 392 22.50 1.43 6.10
CA VAL A 392 21.20 1.75 6.74
C VAL A 392 21.18 1.41 8.22
N ASP A 393 21.55 0.16 8.54
CA ASP A 393 21.42 -0.41 9.88
C ASP A 393 22.72 -0.34 10.70
N THR A 394 23.80 0.16 10.09
CA THR A 394 25.17 0.00 10.61
C THR A 394 25.48 1.01 11.72
N GLN A 395 25.93 0.49 12.85
CA GLN A 395 26.40 1.25 14.02
C GLN A 395 27.93 1.31 14.08
N SER A 396 28.63 0.32 13.53
CA SER A 396 30.08 0.27 13.40
C SER A 396 30.48 -0.26 12.03
N LEU A 397 31.07 0.60 11.21
CA LEU A 397 31.65 0.24 9.93
C LEU A 397 33.17 0.31 10.04
N THR A 398 33.86 -0.73 9.59
CA THR A 398 35.31 -0.74 9.37
C THR A 398 35.58 -1.19 7.94
N ILE A 399 36.19 -0.32 7.14
CA ILE A 399 36.66 -0.69 5.80
C ILE A 399 38.17 -0.69 5.83
N ARG A 400 38.74 -1.89 5.72
CA ARG A 400 40.18 -2.11 5.70
C ARG A 400 40.75 -1.94 4.30
N GLY A 401 42.00 -1.52 4.24
CA GLY A 401 42.84 -1.53 3.06
C GLY A 401 43.05 -2.93 2.47
N GLY A 402 43.60 -2.95 1.27
CA GLY A 402 43.84 -4.18 0.53
C GLY A 402 45.01 -4.95 1.11
N ILE A 403 44.91 -6.28 1.11
CA ILE A 403 46.04 -7.14 1.48
C ILE A 403 47.00 -7.18 0.29
N ALA A 404 48.23 -6.68 0.42
CA ALA A 404 49.31 -6.75 -0.57
C ALA A 404 50.31 -7.82 -0.13
N GLY A 405 50.22 -9.02 -0.73
CA GLY A 405 50.76 -10.32 -0.31
C GLY A 405 52.11 -10.73 -0.89
N GLU A 406 52.76 -9.88 -1.68
CA GLU A 406 53.83 -10.25 -2.61
C GLU A 406 55.21 -9.79 -2.13
N ASN A 407 56.22 -10.66 -2.25
CA ASN A 407 57.57 -10.31 -1.79
C ASN A 407 58.26 -9.38 -2.80
N ARG A 408 58.89 -8.31 -2.28
CA ARG A 408 59.76 -7.43 -3.06
C ARG A 408 61.12 -7.20 -2.40
N ALA A 409 62.15 -7.89 -2.88
CA ALA A 409 63.49 -7.93 -2.27
C ALA A 409 64.45 -6.81 -2.72
N ASP A 410 64.19 -6.16 -3.88
CA ASP A 410 64.99 -5.07 -4.46
C ASP A 410 64.81 -3.72 -3.75
N TRP A 411 63.91 -3.67 -2.78
CA TRP A 411 63.43 -2.45 -2.17
C TRP A 411 63.83 -2.46 -0.68
N GLY A 412 64.87 -1.71 -0.33
CA GLY A 412 65.45 -1.69 1.02
C GLY A 412 64.46 -1.24 2.10
N TYR A 413 64.53 -1.90 3.27
CA TYR A 413 63.90 -1.49 4.52
C TYR A 413 65.01 -1.08 5.50
N GLY A 414 64.89 0.08 6.15
CA GLY A 414 65.90 0.64 7.05
C GLY A 414 65.97 0.00 8.44
N GLY A 415 65.46 -1.21 8.62
CA GLY A 415 65.47 -1.95 9.88
C GLY A 415 65.88 -3.41 9.66
N THR A 416 66.66 -3.96 10.59
CA THR A 416 67.15 -5.35 10.53
C THR A 416 66.01 -6.35 10.78
N ALA A 417 65.28 -6.76 9.74
CA ALA A 417 64.41 -7.93 9.78
C ALA A 417 64.36 -8.62 8.41
N THR A 418 64.51 -9.95 8.42
CA THR A 418 64.28 -10.83 7.28
C THR A 418 62.78 -10.97 7.04
N GLY A 419 62.22 -10.23 6.08
CA GLY A 419 60.80 -10.29 5.68
C GLY A 419 60.49 -9.20 4.66
N ALA A 420 59.82 -9.52 3.56
CA ALA A 420 59.63 -8.61 2.42
C ALA A 420 58.57 -7.53 2.69
N LYS A 421 58.54 -6.47 1.84
CA LYS A 421 57.53 -5.40 1.85
C LYS A 421 56.11 -5.94 1.59
N TRP A 422 55.41 -6.26 2.67
CA TRP A 422 54.10 -6.91 2.75
C TRP A 422 53.21 -6.09 3.70
N THR A 423 51.89 -6.02 3.48
CA THR A 423 50.89 -5.39 4.39
C THR A 423 49.53 -6.06 4.21
N ASP A 424 48.73 -6.12 5.29
CA ASP A 424 47.34 -6.57 5.23
C ASP A 424 46.31 -5.43 5.16
N ASP A 425 46.74 -4.17 5.26
CA ASP A 425 45.84 -3.03 5.41
C ASP A 425 46.32 -1.83 4.58
N ASP A 426 46.50 -2.02 3.26
CA ASP A 426 47.02 -0.98 2.37
C ASP A 426 45.93 0.03 1.93
N PRO A 427 46.07 1.33 2.25
CA PRO A 427 45.07 2.35 1.88
C PRO A 427 44.94 2.58 0.37
N ALA A 428 45.91 2.14 -0.44
CA ALA A 428 45.90 2.30 -1.90
C ALA A 428 44.79 1.51 -2.60
N ALA A 429 44.24 0.47 -1.96
CA ALA A 429 43.04 -0.21 -2.41
C ALA A 429 41.81 0.68 -2.10
N ALA A 430 41.66 1.75 -2.86
CA ALA A 430 40.75 2.84 -2.57
C ALA A 430 39.26 2.44 -2.69
N MET A 431 38.42 3.01 -1.83
CA MET A 431 36.97 2.84 -1.89
C MET A 431 36.35 3.93 -2.79
N ILE A 432 35.61 3.49 -3.81
CA ILE A 432 35.01 4.35 -4.83
C ILE A 432 33.56 4.69 -4.46
N GLY A 433 33.21 5.98 -4.50
CA GLY A 433 31.87 6.48 -4.20
C GLY A 433 31.76 7.19 -2.86
N SER A 434 30.60 7.81 -2.64
CA SER A 434 30.24 8.44 -1.37
C SER A 434 29.75 7.42 -0.35
N ILE A 435 29.97 7.68 0.94
CA ILE A 435 29.65 6.78 2.06
C ILE A 435 28.74 7.51 3.06
N LEU A 436 27.60 6.89 3.38
CA LEU A 436 26.63 7.37 4.35
C LEU A 436 26.43 6.33 5.45
N VAL A 437 26.82 6.68 6.68
CA VAL A 437 26.62 5.88 7.91
C VAL A 437 25.83 6.74 8.91
N PRO A 438 24.50 6.85 8.74
CA PRO A 438 23.68 7.90 9.36
C PRO A 438 23.60 7.79 10.89
N ASN A 439 23.71 6.59 11.45
CA ASN A 439 23.50 6.31 12.87
C ASN A 439 24.70 5.61 13.52
N GLY A 440 25.83 5.51 12.83
CA GLY A 440 26.99 4.72 13.24
C GLY A 440 28.33 5.44 13.16
N SER A 441 29.37 4.76 13.61
CA SER A 441 30.77 5.16 13.45
C SER A 441 31.39 4.52 12.22
N PHE A 442 32.38 5.17 11.64
CA PHE A 442 33.18 4.65 10.54
C PHE A 442 34.68 4.72 10.89
N ASP A 443 35.31 3.55 10.97
CA ASP A 443 36.75 3.36 11.08
C ASP A 443 37.32 3.07 9.68
N ASP A 444 37.85 4.11 9.07
CA ASP A 444 38.31 4.12 7.69
C ASP A 444 39.81 3.88 7.63
N HIS A 445 40.24 2.87 6.87
CA HIS A 445 41.64 2.57 6.59
C HIS A 445 41.99 2.75 5.11
N VAL A 446 41.04 3.15 4.26
CA VAL A 446 41.19 3.24 2.81
C VAL A 446 41.23 4.69 2.35
N THR A 447 41.80 4.94 1.18
CA THR A 447 41.55 6.20 0.49
C THR A 447 40.12 6.21 -0.04
N THR A 448 39.31 7.21 0.33
CA THR A 448 37.90 7.32 -0.10
C THR A 448 37.73 8.36 -1.21
N ASN A 449 36.96 8.03 -2.25
CA ASN A 449 36.77 8.87 -3.43
C ASN A 449 35.36 9.45 -3.53
N GLY A 450 34.87 10.10 -2.48
CA GLY A 450 33.52 10.64 -2.44
C GLY A 450 33.23 11.39 -1.14
N ARG A 451 31.99 11.81 -0.96
CA ARG A 451 31.57 12.43 0.30
C ARG A 451 31.47 11.38 1.41
N VAL A 452 31.80 11.76 2.63
CA VAL A 452 31.75 10.86 3.80
C VAL A 452 30.89 11.47 4.89
N TYR A 453 29.74 10.85 5.17
CA TYR A 453 28.77 11.32 6.14
C TYR A 453 28.57 10.29 7.25
N VAL A 454 28.95 10.66 8.47
CA VAL A 454 28.98 9.75 9.61
C VAL A 454 28.20 10.37 10.78
N GLY A 455 27.20 9.65 11.29
CA GLY A 455 26.34 10.13 12.37
C GLY A 455 27.00 10.11 13.76
N VAL A 456 28.02 9.27 13.94
CA VAL A 456 28.74 9.14 15.22
C VAL A 456 30.21 9.53 15.01
N ASP A 457 31.16 8.62 15.16
CA ASP A 457 32.58 8.96 15.11
C ASP A 457 33.20 8.55 13.79
N PHE A 458 34.17 9.32 13.31
CA PHE A 458 34.93 9.02 12.10
C PHE A 458 36.42 8.94 12.40
N SER A 459 37.06 7.85 12.03
CA SER A 459 38.49 7.61 12.23
C SER A 459 39.17 7.43 10.88
N MET A 460 40.23 8.20 10.61
CA MET A 460 41.17 7.93 9.51
C MET A 460 42.37 7.18 10.08
N ASN A 461 42.28 5.86 10.08
CA ASN A 461 43.14 4.95 10.82
C ASN A 461 43.98 4.11 9.86
N SER A 462 45.25 4.48 9.66
CA SER A 462 46.20 3.68 8.89
C SER A 462 47.52 3.59 9.67
N PRO A 463 47.62 2.71 10.67
CA PRO A 463 48.65 2.81 11.71
C PRO A 463 49.93 2.03 11.42
N LYS A 464 49.88 1.06 10.51
CA LYS A 464 50.99 0.13 10.25
C LYS A 464 51.84 0.60 9.06
N VAL A 465 53.16 0.54 9.21
CA VAL A 465 54.10 0.81 8.11
C VAL A 465 54.19 -0.38 7.18
N ALA A 466 53.98 -0.16 5.88
CA ALA A 466 54.24 -1.13 4.82
C ALA A 466 55.64 -0.96 4.21
N ALA A 467 56.08 0.28 3.99
CA ALA A 467 57.36 0.58 3.35
C ALA A 467 57.93 1.96 3.75
N ALA A 468 59.21 2.18 3.43
CA ALA A 468 59.86 3.48 3.57
C ALA A 468 60.26 4.02 2.19
N PHE A 469 60.07 5.31 2.00
CA PHE A 469 60.34 6.07 0.78
C PHE A 469 61.21 7.30 1.12
N GLY A 470 61.64 8.05 0.10
CA GLY A 470 62.45 9.26 0.30
C GLY A 470 61.77 10.33 1.17
N GLU A 471 60.43 10.28 1.25
CA GLU A 471 59.58 11.18 2.04
C GLU A 471 59.22 10.61 3.43
N GLY A 472 59.76 9.45 3.80
CA GLY A 472 59.56 8.81 5.11
C GLY A 472 58.83 7.46 5.03
N ASN A 473 58.34 6.99 6.19
CA ASN A 473 57.55 5.77 6.28
C ASN A 473 56.14 5.98 5.72
N SER A 474 55.59 4.94 5.10
CA SER A 474 54.27 4.87 4.51
C SER A 474 53.56 3.58 4.93
N ALA A 475 52.25 3.65 5.11
CA ALA A 475 51.36 2.51 5.27
C ALA A 475 51.00 1.81 3.96
N SER A 476 51.41 2.39 2.83
CA SER A 476 51.19 1.81 1.49
C SER A 476 52.47 1.24 0.87
N VAL A 477 52.33 0.16 0.12
CA VAL A 477 53.41 -0.42 -0.70
C VAL A 477 53.77 0.45 -1.90
N ILE A 478 53.00 1.48 -2.24
CA ILE A 478 53.30 2.40 -3.35
C ILE A 478 53.37 3.88 -2.91
N ASP A 479 53.51 4.15 -1.61
CA ASP A 479 53.51 5.52 -1.04
C ASP A 479 52.21 6.29 -1.34
N MET A 480 51.10 5.56 -1.45
CA MET A 480 49.74 6.08 -1.54
C MET A 480 49.07 5.92 -0.18
N ASP A 481 49.48 6.74 0.78
CA ASP A 481 48.91 6.73 2.12
C ASP A 481 47.44 7.17 2.13
N GLN A 482 46.77 6.95 3.26
CA GLN A 482 45.34 7.23 3.38
C GLN A 482 45.02 8.71 3.14
N GLU A 483 44.16 8.94 2.17
CA GLU A 483 43.64 10.26 1.79
C GLU A 483 42.11 10.25 1.69
N ARG A 484 41.50 11.41 1.85
CA ARG A 484 40.05 11.59 1.65
C ARG A 484 39.83 12.57 0.51
N HIS A 485 39.35 12.09 -0.64
CA HIS A 485 39.02 12.92 -1.81
C HIS A 485 37.53 13.30 -1.83
N ASN A 486 37.18 14.42 -2.46
CA ASN A 486 35.83 14.99 -2.41
C ASN A 486 35.10 14.95 -3.76
N PHE A 487 34.83 13.76 -4.30
CA PHE A 487 33.91 13.70 -5.44
C PHE A 487 32.47 13.96 -4.98
N PRO A 488 31.71 14.84 -5.67
CA PRO A 488 30.30 15.03 -5.35
C PRO A 488 29.50 13.80 -5.76
N TRP A 489 28.45 13.48 -5.00
CA TRP A 489 27.48 12.49 -5.45
C TRP A 489 26.41 13.11 -6.35
N SER A 490 26.26 12.61 -7.57
CA SER A 490 25.35 13.11 -8.60
C SER A 490 23.87 13.06 -8.20
N GLY A 491 23.48 12.15 -7.30
CA GLY A 491 22.11 12.01 -6.78
C GLY A 491 21.78 12.90 -5.57
N SER A 492 22.56 13.94 -5.30
CA SER A 492 22.20 14.96 -4.30
C SER A 492 22.82 16.31 -4.63
N TYR A 493 23.98 16.31 -5.26
CA TYR A 493 24.73 17.50 -5.57
C TYR A 493 24.46 17.97 -7.00
N THR A 494 23.52 18.90 -7.14
CA THR A 494 23.26 19.63 -8.39
C THR A 494 23.31 21.14 -8.15
N PRO A 495 24.48 21.71 -7.76
CA PRO A 495 24.64 23.17 -7.54
C PRO A 495 24.17 24.00 -8.75
N ASP A 496 24.15 23.34 -9.90
CA ASP A 496 23.87 23.80 -11.24
C ASP A 496 22.55 23.24 -11.82
N GLY A 497 22.02 22.16 -11.23
CA GLY A 497 20.66 21.69 -11.49
C GLY A 497 19.66 22.46 -10.64
N SER A 498 18.37 22.18 -10.83
CA SER A 498 17.30 22.94 -10.18
C SER A 498 16.28 22.03 -9.55
N ALA A 499 15.88 22.37 -8.33
CA ALA A 499 14.76 21.77 -7.66
C ALA A 499 13.43 22.42 -8.08
N VAL A 500 12.41 21.60 -8.33
CA VAL A 500 11.00 22.01 -8.45
C VAL A 500 10.22 21.44 -7.27
N ALA A 501 9.29 22.20 -6.71
CA ALA A 501 8.47 21.74 -5.59
C ALA A 501 7.03 22.23 -5.65
N TRP A 502 6.12 21.50 -5.02
CA TRP A 502 4.72 21.89 -4.84
C TRP A 502 4.14 21.22 -3.60
N SER A 503 2.95 21.68 -3.21
CA SER A 503 2.19 21.01 -2.14
C SER A 503 0.82 20.61 -2.66
N LYS A 504 0.31 19.44 -2.26
CA LYS A 504 -1.02 18.94 -2.54
C LYS A 504 -1.93 19.24 -1.37
N VAL A 505 -3.01 19.99 -1.60
CA VAL A 505 -3.94 20.41 -0.53
C VAL A 505 -5.40 20.13 -0.86
N ASP A 506 -6.24 20.08 0.17
CA ASP A 506 -7.71 20.05 0.05
C ASP A 506 -8.23 21.40 -0.47
N ALA A 507 -9.00 21.39 -1.56
CA ALA A 507 -9.58 22.59 -2.16
C ALA A 507 -10.52 23.37 -1.22
N ALA A 508 -11.15 22.72 -0.25
CA ALA A 508 -12.12 23.35 0.64
C ALA A 508 -11.47 24.35 1.61
N ASN A 509 -10.21 24.13 2.00
CA ASN A 509 -9.51 24.97 2.97
C ASN A 509 -8.12 25.44 2.52
N GLY A 510 -7.58 24.88 1.43
CA GLY A 510 -6.30 25.28 0.83
C GLY A 510 -5.06 24.92 1.65
N ASN A 511 -5.20 24.32 2.85
CA ASN A 511 -4.09 24.16 3.80
C ASN A 511 -3.94 22.74 4.34
N THR A 512 -4.93 21.86 4.17
CA THR A 512 -4.84 20.46 4.59
C THR A 512 -4.04 19.68 3.56
N SER A 513 -2.83 19.25 3.92
CA SER A 513 -1.98 18.40 3.07
C SER A 513 -2.66 17.07 2.72
N LEU A 514 -2.51 16.64 1.47
CA LEU A 514 -3.07 15.39 0.97
C LEU A 514 -1.95 14.43 0.52
N PRO A 515 -1.72 13.32 1.24
CA PRO A 515 -0.68 12.36 0.89
C PRO A 515 -1.05 11.49 -0.33
N GLY A 516 -0.03 10.96 -1.00
CA GLY A 516 -0.15 9.82 -1.93
C GLY A 516 -0.50 10.17 -3.38
N SER A 517 -0.43 11.45 -3.76
CA SER A 517 -0.57 11.86 -5.17
C SER A 517 0.66 11.50 -6.01
N SER A 518 0.48 11.28 -7.32
CA SER A 518 1.59 11.08 -8.27
C SER A 518 1.49 12.05 -9.44
N TRP A 519 2.63 12.51 -9.96
CA TRP A 519 2.74 13.61 -10.91
C TRP A 519 3.81 13.33 -11.96
N ALA A 520 3.56 13.70 -13.22
CA ALA A 520 4.55 13.65 -14.28
C ALA A 520 5.06 15.06 -14.63
N ILE A 521 6.37 15.17 -14.89
CA ILE A 521 7.04 16.41 -15.29
C ILE A 521 7.41 16.35 -16.77
N TYR A 522 7.14 17.42 -17.52
CA TYR A 522 7.31 17.51 -18.96
C TYR A 522 8.11 18.74 -19.37
N GLY A 523 8.80 18.63 -20.51
CA GLY A 523 9.51 19.75 -21.13
C GLY A 523 8.61 20.70 -21.94
N SER A 524 7.42 20.28 -22.35
CA SER A 524 6.49 21.08 -23.18
C SER A 524 5.03 20.89 -22.77
N VAL A 525 4.19 21.89 -23.09
CA VAL A 525 2.73 21.82 -22.89
C VAL A 525 2.15 20.68 -23.74
N GLU A 526 2.59 20.56 -25.00
CA GLU A 526 2.11 19.54 -25.94
C GLU A 526 2.29 18.11 -25.38
N ASN A 527 3.46 17.83 -24.82
CA ASN A 527 3.76 16.53 -24.21
C ASN A 527 2.93 16.28 -22.95
N ALA A 528 2.74 17.30 -22.11
CA ALA A 528 1.89 17.20 -20.93
C ALA A 528 0.42 16.95 -21.28
N VAL A 529 -0.12 17.65 -22.29
CA VAL A 529 -1.48 17.41 -22.81
C VAL A 529 -1.62 15.99 -23.33
N ALA A 530 -0.66 15.53 -24.14
CA ALA A 530 -0.67 14.19 -24.72
C ALA A 530 -0.37 13.06 -23.70
N GLY A 531 0.23 13.39 -22.54
CA GLY A 531 0.72 12.41 -21.57
C GLY A 531 1.87 11.56 -22.12
N LYS A 532 2.75 12.15 -22.95
CA LYS A 532 3.87 11.45 -23.63
C LYS A 532 5.20 12.11 -23.29
N ASP A 533 6.28 11.33 -23.36
CA ASP A 533 7.65 11.82 -23.13
C ASP A 533 7.82 12.58 -21.81
N ALA A 534 7.25 12.01 -20.74
CA ALA A 534 7.49 12.49 -19.39
C ALA A 534 8.98 12.38 -19.06
N ILE A 535 9.54 13.45 -18.50
CA ILE A 535 10.94 13.50 -18.07
C ILE A 535 11.12 12.63 -16.83
N VAL A 536 10.17 12.73 -15.89
CA VAL A 536 10.16 11.95 -14.65
C VAL A 536 8.74 11.92 -14.06
N THR A 537 8.43 10.86 -13.33
CA THR A 537 7.23 10.76 -12.49
C THR A 537 7.65 10.84 -11.02
N VAL A 538 6.98 11.70 -10.25
CA VAL A 538 7.21 11.96 -8.83
C VAL A 538 5.98 11.51 -8.06
N THR A 539 6.16 10.63 -7.08
CA THR A 539 5.08 10.12 -6.22
C THR A 539 5.33 10.57 -4.79
N ASP A 540 4.33 11.21 -4.18
CA ASP A 540 4.38 11.72 -2.81
C ASP A 540 4.75 10.63 -1.80
N GLY A 541 5.83 10.84 -1.05
CA GLY A 541 6.39 9.86 -0.12
C GLY A 541 6.94 8.59 -0.79
N GLY A 542 7.18 8.63 -2.10
CA GLY A 542 7.60 7.51 -2.92
C GLY A 542 8.68 7.87 -3.94
N ALA A 543 8.56 7.30 -5.15
CA ALA A 543 9.59 7.44 -6.18
C ALA A 543 9.83 8.91 -6.56
N ASN A 544 11.12 9.29 -6.61
CA ASN A 544 11.61 10.60 -7.05
C ASN A 544 11.15 11.81 -6.21
N ASP A 545 10.55 11.61 -5.05
CA ASP A 545 10.16 12.68 -4.13
C ASP A 545 11.26 12.95 -3.09
N TYR A 546 11.73 14.20 -3.05
CA TYR A 546 12.76 14.73 -2.17
C TYR A 546 12.21 15.58 -1.03
N ALA A 547 10.89 15.73 -0.95
CA ALA A 547 10.26 16.35 0.20
C ALA A 547 10.08 15.32 1.34
N SER A 548 10.10 15.80 2.58
CA SER A 548 10.06 14.94 3.78
C SER A 548 8.73 14.98 4.54
N GLY A 549 7.65 15.48 3.93
CA GLY A 549 6.35 15.57 4.61
C GLY A 549 5.16 15.40 3.67
N ASP A 550 4.11 14.78 4.19
CA ASP A 550 2.87 14.45 3.47
C ASP A 550 2.32 15.61 2.65
N GLY A 551 1.94 15.30 1.41
CA GLY A 551 1.38 16.28 0.49
C GLY A 551 2.38 17.37 0.11
N LYS A 552 3.68 17.18 0.29
CA LYS A 552 4.72 18.05 -0.25
C LYS A 552 5.55 17.20 -1.19
N LEU A 553 5.82 17.71 -2.37
CA LEU A 553 6.60 17.01 -3.37
C LEU A 553 7.74 17.90 -3.84
N GLN A 554 8.91 17.30 -4.06
CA GLN A 554 10.08 18.01 -4.61
C GLN A 554 10.91 17.08 -5.50
N PHE A 555 11.42 17.61 -6.61
CA PHE A 555 12.36 16.92 -7.50
C PHE A 555 13.57 17.79 -7.83
N ASN A 556 14.80 17.29 -7.64
CA ASN A 556 16.02 18.12 -7.55
C ASN A 556 16.90 18.20 -8.82
N TYR A 557 16.53 17.51 -9.90
CA TYR A 557 17.44 17.27 -11.02
C TYR A 557 16.99 17.89 -12.32
N LEU A 558 16.39 19.08 -12.36
CA LEU A 558 16.03 19.68 -13.64
C LEU A 558 17.14 20.59 -14.17
N ASN A 559 17.35 20.60 -15.48
CA ASN A 559 18.18 21.62 -16.12
C ASN A 559 17.58 23.00 -15.90
N GLN A 560 18.41 23.96 -15.46
CA GLN A 560 17.94 25.31 -15.23
C GLN A 560 17.73 26.09 -16.52
N LYS A 561 18.68 25.99 -17.46
CA LYS A 561 18.78 26.78 -18.70
C LYS A 561 19.78 26.15 -19.67
N ALA A 562 19.88 26.70 -20.88
CA ALA A 562 20.76 26.16 -21.91
C ALA A 562 22.26 26.30 -21.59
N ASN A 563 22.66 27.43 -20.97
CA ASN A 563 24.04 27.74 -20.55
C ASN A 563 24.14 27.81 -19.02
N ILE A 564 24.29 26.65 -18.40
CA ILE A 564 24.41 26.52 -16.95
C ILE A 564 25.74 27.17 -16.47
N GLY A 565 25.71 27.84 -15.31
CA GLY A 565 26.86 28.58 -14.76
C GLY A 565 27.04 30.02 -15.26
N ASN A 566 26.39 30.43 -16.36
CA ASN A 566 26.41 31.84 -16.79
C ASN A 566 25.39 32.66 -15.98
N SER A 567 25.87 33.47 -15.03
CA SER A 567 25.03 34.30 -14.17
C SER A 567 24.20 35.36 -14.93
N ASN A 568 24.58 35.72 -16.16
CA ASN A 568 23.88 36.70 -16.98
C ASN A 568 22.80 36.09 -17.91
N ASP A 569 22.72 34.77 -18.03
CA ASP A 569 21.70 34.11 -18.83
C ASP A 569 20.38 34.02 -18.04
N THR A 570 19.38 34.78 -18.48
CA THR A 570 18.03 34.86 -17.87
C THR A 570 17.00 33.97 -18.57
N ASN A 571 17.40 33.16 -19.57
CA ASN A 571 16.49 32.29 -20.31
C ASN A 571 16.29 30.95 -19.60
N TYR A 572 15.66 31.00 -18.44
CA TYR A 572 15.36 29.83 -17.63
C TYR A 572 14.34 28.91 -18.29
N PHE A 573 14.53 27.61 -18.14
CA PHE A 573 13.61 26.60 -18.60
C PHE A 573 12.34 26.59 -17.73
N THR A 574 11.21 26.45 -18.41
CA THR A 574 9.91 26.21 -17.80
C THR A 574 9.49 24.77 -18.06
N TYR A 575 9.10 24.08 -16.99
CA TYR A 575 8.62 22.71 -16.98
C TYR A 575 7.13 22.68 -16.64
N TYR A 576 6.47 21.60 -17.06
CA TYR A 576 5.04 21.40 -16.90
C TYR A 576 4.77 20.18 -16.04
N ILE A 577 3.84 20.27 -15.11
CA ILE A 577 3.56 19.26 -14.09
C ILE A 577 2.08 18.85 -14.22
N LYS A 578 1.81 17.55 -14.33
CA LYS A 578 0.44 17.02 -14.50
C LYS A 578 0.17 15.93 -13.46
N GLU A 579 -1.01 15.94 -12.87
CA GLU A 579 -1.41 14.90 -11.93
C GLU A 579 -1.68 13.60 -12.70
N GLU A 580 -1.05 12.51 -12.29
CA GLU A 580 -1.26 11.18 -12.84
C GLU A 580 -2.25 10.39 -11.96
N THR A 581 -2.11 10.52 -10.64
CA THR A 581 -2.98 9.87 -9.65
C THR A 581 -3.32 10.87 -8.53
N ALA A 582 -4.61 11.01 -8.24
CA ALA A 582 -5.10 11.83 -7.14
C ALA A 582 -4.90 11.15 -5.78
N PRO A 583 -4.84 11.91 -4.68
CA PRO A 583 -4.98 11.37 -3.33
C PRO A 583 -6.26 10.55 -3.18
N ALA A 584 -6.22 9.51 -2.34
CA ALA A 584 -7.40 8.68 -2.07
C ALA A 584 -8.59 9.54 -1.55
N GLY A 585 -9.76 9.40 -2.18
CA GLY A 585 -10.95 10.18 -1.84
C GLY A 585 -11.01 11.59 -2.46
N TYR A 586 -10.11 11.92 -3.38
CA TYR A 586 -10.07 13.20 -4.11
C TYR A 586 -10.18 12.98 -5.61
N GLN A 587 -10.74 13.97 -6.32
CA GLN A 587 -10.83 13.97 -7.78
C GLN A 587 -9.46 14.21 -8.40
N LYS A 588 -9.14 13.52 -9.50
CA LYS A 588 -7.96 13.79 -10.32
C LYS A 588 -8.13 15.10 -11.09
N SER A 589 -7.11 15.93 -11.06
CA SER A 589 -7.01 17.19 -11.80
C SER A 589 -6.35 16.96 -13.16
N ASP A 590 -7.05 17.29 -14.24
CA ASP A 590 -6.46 17.33 -15.60
C ASP A 590 -5.71 18.65 -15.89
N THR A 591 -5.78 19.62 -14.98
CA THR A 591 -5.04 20.88 -15.09
C THR A 591 -3.53 20.63 -15.15
N ILE A 592 -2.87 21.29 -16.10
CA ILE A 592 -1.41 21.28 -16.24
C ILE A 592 -0.87 22.50 -15.50
N TYR A 593 0.10 22.26 -14.64
CA TYR A 593 0.79 23.29 -13.85
C TYR A 593 2.16 23.60 -14.46
N TYR A 594 2.76 24.74 -14.10
CA TYR A 594 4.09 25.07 -14.58
C TYR A 594 5.00 25.66 -13.50
N ALA A 595 6.31 25.48 -13.70
CA ALA A 595 7.35 26.09 -12.89
C ALA A 595 8.56 26.47 -13.76
N THR A 596 9.06 27.69 -13.59
CA THR A 596 10.30 28.18 -14.18
C THR A 596 11.46 28.01 -13.19
N MET A 597 12.56 27.40 -13.64
CA MET A 597 13.71 27.07 -12.81
C MET A 597 14.61 28.29 -12.58
N ASN A 598 14.20 29.23 -11.71
CA ASN A 598 14.95 30.47 -11.45
C ASN A 598 16.09 30.30 -10.42
N ASN A 599 15.98 29.30 -9.54
CA ASN A 599 16.97 28.92 -8.54
C ASN A 599 17.75 27.67 -8.98
N THR A 600 19.01 27.56 -8.58
CA THR A 600 19.82 26.33 -8.71
C THR A 600 20.05 25.65 -7.35
N GLY A 601 20.58 24.43 -7.36
CA GLY A 601 20.80 23.62 -6.18
C GLY A 601 19.48 23.16 -5.55
N GLU A 602 19.55 22.94 -4.24
CA GLU A 602 18.42 22.43 -3.44
C GLU A 602 17.35 23.50 -3.15
N LYS A 603 17.60 24.77 -3.49
CA LYS A 603 16.63 25.85 -3.29
C LYS A 603 15.42 25.64 -4.22
N PRO A 604 14.20 25.38 -3.69
CA PRO A 604 13.08 25.01 -4.52
C PRO A 604 12.60 26.13 -5.46
N ASN A 605 12.21 25.74 -6.67
CA ASN A 605 11.36 26.52 -7.56
C ASN A 605 9.92 26.02 -7.38
N TYR A 606 9.15 26.71 -6.54
CA TYR A 606 7.75 26.33 -6.32
C TYR A 606 6.92 26.50 -7.59
N VAL A 607 5.94 25.61 -7.79
CA VAL A 607 4.96 25.72 -8.88
C VAL A 607 4.30 27.10 -8.84
N GLN A 608 4.31 27.76 -9.99
CA GLN A 608 4.03 29.19 -10.09
C GLN A 608 2.62 29.47 -10.60
N GLY A 609 1.98 28.50 -11.24
CA GLY A 609 0.68 28.67 -11.88
C GLY A 609 0.25 27.47 -12.71
N TYR A 610 -0.73 27.69 -13.57
CA TYR A 610 -1.31 26.67 -14.45
C TYR A 610 -1.35 27.12 -15.92
N VAL A 611 -1.65 26.18 -16.81
CA VAL A 611 -1.81 26.41 -18.25
C VAL A 611 -3.29 26.52 -18.56
N ASP A 612 -3.71 27.61 -19.20
CA ASP A 612 -5.09 27.82 -19.63
C ASP A 612 -5.46 27.02 -20.90
N GLU A 613 -6.73 27.08 -21.29
CA GLU A 613 -7.27 26.36 -22.47
C GLU A 613 -6.59 26.77 -23.80
N ASN A 614 -5.95 27.95 -23.85
CA ASN A 614 -5.22 28.42 -25.02
C ASN A 614 -3.73 28.02 -24.99
N GLY A 615 -3.31 27.24 -23.99
CA GLY A 615 -1.92 26.83 -23.80
C GLY A 615 -1.03 27.91 -23.18
N LYS A 616 -1.61 28.94 -22.55
CA LYS A 616 -0.85 30.05 -21.94
C LYS A 616 -0.68 29.85 -20.44
N ASN A 617 0.51 30.19 -19.94
CA ASN A 617 0.85 30.17 -18.52
C ASN A 617 0.14 31.31 -17.76
N VAL A 618 -0.62 30.96 -16.73
CA VAL A 618 -1.34 31.85 -15.82
C VAL A 618 -0.78 31.68 -14.41
N PRO A 619 -0.14 32.71 -13.81
CA PRO A 619 0.44 32.61 -12.48
C PRO A 619 -0.63 32.56 -11.38
N PHE A 620 -0.31 31.91 -10.26
CA PHE A 620 -1.11 31.96 -9.04
C PHE A 620 -1.04 33.34 -8.38
N GLU A 621 -2.13 33.71 -7.70
CA GLU A 621 -2.14 34.84 -6.78
C GLU A 621 -1.76 34.37 -5.37
N ASN A 622 -0.76 35.01 -4.74
CA ASN A 622 -0.38 34.81 -3.33
C ASN A 622 -0.16 33.34 -2.89
N ASN A 623 0.55 32.55 -3.69
CA ASN A 623 0.80 31.13 -3.42
C ASN A 623 2.32 30.81 -3.32
N PRO A 624 2.97 31.13 -2.18
CA PRO A 624 4.43 31.03 -2.06
C PRO A 624 4.96 29.59 -2.01
N THR A 625 4.08 28.60 -1.77
CA THR A 625 4.44 27.17 -1.63
C THR A 625 4.04 26.34 -2.84
N GLY A 626 3.49 26.96 -3.90
CA GLY A 626 2.96 26.24 -5.05
C GLY A 626 1.89 25.22 -4.66
N ALA A 627 1.00 25.58 -3.74
CA ALA A 627 -0.09 24.70 -3.30
C ALA A 627 -1.09 24.46 -4.43
N ILE A 628 -1.37 23.19 -4.71
CA ILE A 628 -2.28 22.71 -5.75
C ILE A 628 -3.49 22.04 -5.07
N PRO A 629 -4.70 22.65 -5.16
CA PRO A 629 -5.90 22.13 -4.52
C PRO A 629 -6.52 20.95 -5.31
N ASN A 630 -7.02 19.92 -4.62
CA ASN A 630 -7.96 18.94 -5.22
C ASN A 630 -9.29 18.97 -4.48
N THR A 631 -10.36 18.81 -5.25
CA THR A 631 -11.72 18.68 -4.74
C THR A 631 -11.92 17.29 -4.14
N LYS A 632 -12.41 17.23 -2.90
CA LYS A 632 -12.79 15.98 -2.24
C LYS A 632 -13.98 15.35 -2.95
N ILE A 633 -13.97 14.02 -3.11
CA ILE A 633 -15.12 13.28 -3.61
C ILE A 633 -16.21 13.31 -2.53
N ILE A 634 -17.36 13.91 -2.85
CA ILE A 634 -18.52 13.92 -1.96
C ILE A 634 -19.41 12.72 -2.33
N THR A 635 -19.63 11.84 -1.36
CA THR A 635 -20.48 10.65 -1.53
C THR A 635 -21.89 10.89 -1.02
N GLY A 636 -22.86 10.19 -1.61
CA GLY A 636 -24.27 10.26 -1.24
C GLY A 636 -24.71 9.19 -0.27
N THR A 637 -25.82 9.47 0.42
CA THR A 637 -26.52 8.53 1.30
C THR A 637 -27.98 8.42 0.87
N VAL A 638 -28.44 7.22 0.54
CA VAL A 638 -29.84 6.94 0.23
C VAL A 638 -30.47 6.12 1.34
N SER A 639 -31.71 6.43 1.69
CA SER A 639 -32.47 5.69 2.71
C SER A 639 -33.92 5.53 2.31
N TRP A 640 -34.51 4.38 2.66
CA TRP A 640 -35.94 4.13 2.54
C TRP A 640 -36.46 3.24 3.66
N THR A 641 -37.76 3.31 3.91
CA THR A 641 -38.47 2.40 4.82
C THR A 641 -39.46 1.56 4.01
N LYS A 642 -39.41 0.26 4.24
CA LYS A 642 -40.32 -0.69 3.64
C LYS A 642 -41.63 -0.75 4.42
N VAL A 643 -42.78 -0.57 3.76
CA VAL A 643 -44.09 -0.54 4.42
C VAL A 643 -45.14 -1.36 3.67
N GLY A 644 -46.30 -1.56 4.28
CA GLY A 644 -47.48 -2.13 3.61
C GLY A 644 -48.22 -1.08 2.79
N GLU A 645 -48.76 -1.47 1.64
CA GLU A 645 -49.65 -0.65 0.83
C GLU A 645 -50.89 -0.24 1.64
N GLY A 646 -51.21 1.05 1.63
CA GLY A 646 -52.32 1.61 2.41
C GLY A 646 -52.07 1.76 3.91
N ASP A 647 -50.88 1.39 4.44
CA ASP A 647 -50.56 1.59 5.85
C ASP A 647 -50.24 3.06 6.17
N THR A 648 -51.27 3.77 6.61
CA THR A 648 -51.16 5.17 7.06
C THR A 648 -50.23 5.40 8.25
N LYS A 649 -49.92 4.35 9.03
CA LYS A 649 -48.99 4.42 10.18
C LYS A 649 -47.53 4.17 9.79
N HIS A 650 -47.27 3.76 8.55
CA HIS A 650 -45.94 3.47 8.01
C HIS A 650 -45.13 2.47 8.87
N THR A 651 -45.76 1.36 9.25
CA THR A 651 -45.14 0.29 10.03
C THR A 651 -44.07 -0.42 9.20
N PRO A 652 -42.79 -0.46 9.64
CA PRO A 652 -41.72 -1.08 8.87
C PRO A 652 -41.92 -2.60 8.67
N LEU A 653 -41.60 -3.08 7.46
CA LEU A 653 -41.68 -4.49 7.08
C LEU A 653 -40.29 -5.09 6.90
N ALA A 654 -39.93 -6.00 7.79
CA ALA A 654 -38.65 -6.70 7.74
C ALA A 654 -38.59 -7.78 6.65
N GLY A 655 -37.40 -8.01 6.09
CA GLY A 655 -37.06 -9.16 5.26
C GLY A 655 -37.12 -8.92 3.75
N SER A 656 -37.12 -7.66 3.29
CA SER A 656 -36.99 -7.37 1.86
C SER A 656 -35.53 -7.45 1.39
N GLU A 657 -35.33 -7.76 0.10
CA GLU A 657 -34.01 -7.75 -0.56
C GLU A 657 -34.09 -6.90 -1.82
N TRP A 658 -33.01 -6.18 -2.11
CA TRP A 658 -32.94 -5.22 -3.20
C TRP A 658 -31.70 -5.44 -4.06
N LYS A 659 -31.82 -5.08 -5.34
CA LYS A 659 -30.71 -4.90 -6.26
C LYS A 659 -30.49 -3.42 -6.51
N LEU A 660 -29.33 -2.91 -6.09
CA LEU A 660 -28.83 -1.58 -6.43
C LEU A 660 -27.95 -1.68 -7.68
N THR A 661 -28.16 -0.84 -8.69
CA THR A 661 -27.32 -0.82 -9.90
C THR A 661 -26.88 0.60 -10.21
N LYS A 662 -25.57 0.87 -10.36
CA LYS A 662 -25.06 2.13 -10.91
C LYS A 662 -25.11 2.03 -12.44
N THR A 663 -25.84 2.93 -13.08
CA THR A 663 -26.03 2.94 -14.54
C THR A 663 -25.17 3.99 -15.23
N ASN A 664 -24.83 5.07 -14.54
CA ASN A 664 -23.97 6.13 -15.07
C ASN A 664 -23.05 6.71 -13.99
N ASP A 665 -21.84 7.07 -14.38
CA ASP A 665 -20.91 7.85 -13.55
C ASP A 665 -21.28 9.34 -13.55
N ALA A 666 -20.53 10.13 -12.78
CA ALA A 666 -20.77 11.56 -12.56
C ALA A 666 -20.70 12.40 -13.85
N ASP A 667 -19.86 11.98 -14.79
CA ASP A 667 -19.65 12.58 -16.11
C ASP A 667 -20.68 12.12 -17.15
N GLY A 668 -21.60 11.22 -16.77
CA GLY A 668 -22.63 10.64 -17.63
C GLY A 668 -22.19 9.37 -18.37
N ALA A 669 -20.94 8.91 -18.22
CA ALA A 669 -20.47 7.68 -18.82
C ALA A 669 -21.33 6.49 -18.36
N ALA A 670 -21.70 5.61 -19.28
CA ALA A 670 -22.53 4.44 -18.97
C ALA A 670 -21.71 3.36 -18.25
N VAL A 671 -22.21 2.88 -17.11
CA VAL A 671 -21.64 1.79 -16.31
C VAL A 671 -22.72 0.77 -15.96
N ASN A 672 -22.33 -0.43 -15.53
CA ASN A 672 -23.28 -1.47 -15.14
C ASN A 672 -22.74 -2.30 -13.97
N GLN A 673 -22.55 -1.63 -12.83
CA GLN A 673 -22.13 -2.25 -11.58
C GLN A 673 -23.36 -2.47 -10.70
N SER A 674 -23.50 -3.66 -10.11
CA SER A 674 -24.68 -3.99 -9.32
C SER A 674 -24.37 -4.74 -8.03
N TRP A 675 -25.12 -4.43 -6.98
CA TRP A 675 -24.96 -4.98 -5.65
C TRP A 675 -26.30 -5.48 -5.09
N THR A 676 -26.23 -6.52 -4.27
CA THR A 676 -27.36 -6.99 -3.47
C THR A 676 -27.37 -6.25 -2.12
N VAL A 677 -28.55 -5.79 -1.71
CA VAL A 677 -28.80 -5.14 -0.42
C VAL A 677 -29.83 -5.98 0.32
N ARG A 678 -29.49 -6.42 1.52
CA ARG A 678 -30.36 -7.27 2.37
C ARG A 678 -30.77 -6.46 3.59
N ASP A 679 -32.03 -6.63 4.02
CA ASP A 679 -32.53 -6.06 5.27
C ASP A 679 -31.72 -6.59 6.46
N GLN A 680 -31.00 -5.69 7.12
CA GLN A 680 -30.02 -6.05 8.13
C GLN A 680 -30.67 -6.21 9.51
N VAL A 681 -31.11 -7.44 9.81
CA VAL A 681 -31.75 -7.75 11.10
C VAL A 681 -30.72 -8.23 12.16
N SER A 682 -29.50 -8.65 11.77
CA SER A 682 -28.43 -9.05 12.72
C SER A 682 -27.00 -9.33 12.16
N ASP A 683 -26.71 -9.20 10.86
CA ASP A 683 -25.43 -9.63 10.26
C ASP A 683 -24.49 -8.44 9.93
N GLN A 684 -23.28 -8.42 10.50
CA GLN A 684 -22.29 -7.36 10.27
C GLN A 684 -21.42 -7.56 9.01
N SER A 685 -21.99 -8.12 7.94
CA SER A 685 -21.29 -8.27 6.66
C SER A 685 -20.87 -6.92 6.07
N THR A 686 -19.57 -6.73 5.81
CA THR A 686 -19.03 -5.54 5.13
C THR A 686 -19.39 -5.55 3.64
N SER A 687 -19.47 -4.36 3.00
CA SER A 687 -19.64 -4.27 1.54
C SER A 687 -18.58 -5.08 0.78
N SER A 688 -18.96 -5.64 -0.36
CA SER A 688 -18.10 -6.43 -1.26
C SER A 688 -18.37 -6.09 -2.73
N ASP A 689 -17.66 -6.73 -3.66
CA ASP A 689 -17.89 -6.57 -5.10
C ASP A 689 -19.32 -6.94 -5.54
N THR A 690 -20.10 -7.65 -4.71
CA THR A 690 -21.45 -8.12 -5.04
C THR A 690 -22.53 -7.71 -4.03
N THR A 691 -22.15 -7.10 -2.91
CA THR A 691 -23.07 -6.71 -1.82
C THR A 691 -22.80 -5.29 -1.34
N TRP A 692 -23.86 -4.54 -1.06
CA TRP A 692 -23.76 -3.24 -0.40
C TRP A 692 -24.41 -3.34 0.98
N VAL A 693 -23.68 -2.92 2.01
CA VAL A 693 -24.16 -3.00 3.39
C VAL A 693 -25.30 -2.00 3.62
N ASP A 694 -26.36 -2.49 4.25
CA ASP A 694 -27.35 -1.63 4.88
C ASP A 694 -26.85 -1.23 6.27
N THR A 695 -26.67 0.07 6.49
CA THR A 695 -26.14 0.63 7.74
C THR A 695 -27.23 0.94 8.77
N ASP A 696 -28.51 0.85 8.40
CA ASP A 696 -29.61 0.92 9.36
C ASP A 696 -29.96 -0.50 9.83
N THR A 697 -29.70 -0.80 11.10
CA THR A 697 -29.98 -2.12 11.68
C THR A 697 -31.44 -2.27 12.12
N ALA A 698 -32.28 -1.24 11.94
CA ALA A 698 -33.69 -1.31 12.28
C ALA A 698 -34.43 -2.10 11.19
N PRO A 699 -35.15 -3.19 11.54
CA PRO A 699 -35.79 -4.05 10.55
C PRO A 699 -36.73 -3.28 9.62
N GLY A 700 -36.61 -3.50 8.31
CA GLY A 700 -37.42 -2.85 7.29
C GLY A 700 -37.03 -1.39 7.01
N LYS A 701 -35.93 -0.88 7.57
CA LYS A 701 -35.34 0.42 7.23
C LYS A 701 -33.98 0.20 6.61
N PHE A 702 -33.69 0.97 5.58
CA PHE A 702 -32.47 0.85 4.80
C PHE A 702 -31.74 2.18 4.76
N LYS A 703 -30.41 2.14 4.91
CA LYS A 703 -29.52 3.28 4.73
C LYS A 703 -28.21 2.82 4.09
N LEU A 704 -27.95 3.31 2.87
CA LEU A 704 -26.71 3.04 2.15
C LEU A 704 -25.88 4.30 2.07
N GLU A 705 -24.68 4.25 2.64
CA GLU A 705 -23.72 5.34 2.66
C GLU A 705 -22.60 5.11 1.64
N GLY A 706 -21.85 6.17 1.31
CA GLY A 706 -20.65 6.07 0.48
C GLY A 706 -20.91 5.92 -1.02
N LEU A 707 -22.13 6.21 -1.49
CA LEU A 707 -22.45 6.11 -2.91
C LEU A 707 -21.66 7.18 -3.69
N LEU A 708 -20.84 6.77 -4.65
CA LEU A 708 -20.15 7.71 -5.53
C LEU A 708 -21.17 8.48 -6.38
N PRO A 709 -20.88 9.74 -6.77
CA PRO A 709 -21.73 10.49 -7.68
C PRO A 709 -22.04 9.71 -8.97
N GLY A 710 -23.28 9.84 -9.45
CA GLY A 710 -23.79 9.08 -10.59
C GLY A 710 -25.28 8.76 -10.49
N THR A 711 -25.77 7.98 -11.45
CA THR A 711 -27.18 7.56 -11.52
C THR A 711 -27.34 6.09 -11.16
N TYR A 712 -28.36 5.80 -10.34
CA TYR A 712 -28.62 4.47 -9.78
C TYR A 712 -30.06 4.02 -10.02
N THR A 713 -30.25 2.72 -10.13
CA THR A 713 -31.55 2.06 -10.05
C THR A 713 -31.62 1.12 -8.86
N LEU A 714 -32.82 1.02 -8.27
CA LEU A 714 -33.13 0.20 -7.12
C LEU A 714 -34.38 -0.64 -7.44
N VAL A 715 -34.24 -1.96 -7.34
CA VAL A 715 -35.29 -2.93 -7.66
C VAL A 715 -35.43 -3.93 -6.51
N GLU A 716 -36.65 -4.23 -6.10
CA GLU A 716 -36.89 -5.28 -5.11
C GLU A 716 -36.68 -6.66 -5.76
N THR A 717 -35.84 -7.49 -5.16
CA THR A 717 -35.61 -8.88 -5.59
C THR A 717 -36.31 -9.89 -4.69
N GLN A 718 -36.72 -9.48 -3.49
CA GLN A 718 -37.52 -10.28 -2.56
C GLN A 718 -38.41 -9.37 -1.73
N ALA A 719 -39.72 -9.63 -1.75
CA ALA A 719 -40.67 -8.97 -0.85
C ALA A 719 -40.56 -9.50 0.59
N PRO A 720 -40.98 -8.71 1.59
CA PRO A 720 -41.19 -9.16 2.95
C PRO A 720 -42.14 -10.37 3.02
N PHE A 721 -41.97 -11.21 4.04
CA PHE A 721 -42.81 -12.37 4.25
C PHE A 721 -44.31 -12.01 4.31
N GLY A 722 -45.13 -12.62 3.44
CA GLY A 722 -46.57 -12.41 3.34
C GLY A 722 -47.00 -11.20 2.48
N TYR A 723 -46.10 -10.67 1.66
CA TYR A 723 -46.35 -9.57 0.73
C TYR A 723 -46.02 -9.97 -0.72
N GLU A 724 -46.71 -9.35 -1.67
CA GLU A 724 -46.46 -9.50 -3.10
C GLU A 724 -45.17 -8.75 -3.51
N LEU A 725 -44.35 -9.35 -4.38
CA LEU A 725 -43.13 -8.71 -4.89
C LEU A 725 -43.44 -7.42 -5.67
N ASN A 726 -42.82 -6.32 -5.28
CA ASN A 726 -42.91 -5.06 -6.00
C ASN A 726 -42.12 -5.12 -7.31
N LYS A 727 -42.80 -4.80 -8.42
CA LYS A 727 -42.20 -4.86 -9.77
C LYS A 727 -41.68 -3.50 -10.26
N ASN A 728 -41.80 -2.45 -9.46
CA ASN A 728 -41.34 -1.12 -9.83
C ASN A 728 -39.80 -1.05 -9.81
N THR A 729 -39.26 -0.27 -10.73
CA THR A 729 -37.85 0.15 -10.70
C THR A 729 -37.80 1.59 -10.24
N TYR A 730 -37.05 1.86 -9.18
CA TYR A 730 -36.87 3.20 -8.64
C TYR A 730 -35.53 3.77 -9.07
N LYS A 731 -35.52 5.01 -9.57
CA LYS A 731 -34.31 5.65 -10.10
C LYS A 731 -33.97 6.92 -9.35
N PHE A 732 -32.69 7.07 -8.99
CA PHE A 732 -32.19 8.27 -8.33
C PHE A 732 -30.79 8.64 -8.81
N THR A 733 -30.41 9.90 -8.56
CA THR A 733 -29.08 10.44 -8.86
C THR A 733 -28.44 10.93 -7.57
N VAL A 734 -27.15 10.63 -7.40
CA VAL A 734 -26.27 11.19 -6.37
C VAL A 734 -25.54 12.38 -6.95
N ASP A 735 -25.77 13.56 -6.39
CA ASP A 735 -25.17 14.81 -6.83
C ASP A 735 -23.66 14.86 -6.54
N SER A 736 -22.87 15.35 -7.50
CA SER A 736 -21.40 15.41 -7.39
C SER A 736 -20.88 16.55 -6.52
N THR A 737 -21.71 17.55 -6.22
CA THR A 737 -21.34 18.76 -5.47
C THR A 737 -21.71 18.69 -4.00
N ASN A 738 -22.75 17.94 -3.65
CA ASN A 738 -23.24 17.88 -2.26
C ASN A 738 -23.69 16.48 -1.81
N GLY A 739 -23.61 15.46 -2.67
CA GLY A 739 -24.00 14.08 -2.33
C GLY A 739 -25.51 13.88 -2.14
N SER A 740 -26.35 14.89 -2.44
CA SER A 740 -27.80 14.79 -2.26
C SER A 740 -28.42 13.78 -3.23
N ILE A 741 -29.51 13.17 -2.78
CA ILE A 741 -30.27 12.18 -3.55
C ILE A 741 -31.47 12.86 -4.19
N THR A 742 -31.58 12.75 -5.51
CA THR A 742 -32.77 13.17 -6.26
C THR A 742 -33.41 11.97 -6.94
N TRP A 743 -34.64 11.63 -6.54
CA TRP A 743 -35.47 10.62 -7.20
C TRP A 743 -36.10 11.18 -8.48
N LYS A 744 -36.34 10.35 -9.49
CA LYS A 744 -36.97 10.78 -10.76
C LYS A 744 -38.50 10.74 -10.69
N GLU A 745 -39.15 11.81 -11.16
CA GLU A 745 -40.61 12.07 -11.03
C GLU A 745 -41.55 10.89 -11.38
N ASN A 746 -41.25 10.10 -12.42
CA ASN A 746 -42.13 8.99 -12.87
C ASN A 746 -41.82 7.63 -12.22
N GLU A 747 -40.74 7.54 -11.46
CA GLU A 747 -40.23 6.33 -10.80
C GLU A 747 -39.94 6.62 -9.32
N GLN A 748 -40.62 7.64 -8.76
CA GLN A 748 -40.36 8.17 -7.43
C GLN A 748 -41.14 7.36 -6.37
N PRO A 749 -40.46 6.92 -5.29
CA PRO A 749 -41.13 6.33 -4.14
C PRO A 749 -41.97 7.37 -3.36
N ASN A 750 -42.86 6.93 -2.48
CA ASN A 750 -43.69 7.85 -1.70
C ASN A 750 -42.81 8.60 -0.68
N ILE A 751 -42.77 9.94 -0.72
CA ILE A 751 -41.95 10.74 0.21
C ILE A 751 -42.86 11.56 1.12
N VAL A 752 -42.80 11.30 2.42
CA VAL A 752 -43.58 12.01 3.45
C VAL A 752 -42.64 12.56 4.51
N GLY A 753 -42.65 13.88 4.71
CA GLY A 753 -41.79 14.54 5.72
C GLY A 753 -40.29 14.28 5.53
N GLY A 754 -39.84 14.11 4.28
CA GLY A 754 -38.43 13.78 3.96
C GLY A 754 -38.05 12.30 4.10
N THR A 755 -38.97 11.43 4.53
CA THR A 755 -38.74 9.99 4.60
C THR A 755 -39.27 9.31 3.34
N THR A 756 -38.45 8.47 2.72
CA THR A 756 -38.80 7.67 1.55
C THR A 756 -39.47 6.37 1.97
N TYR A 757 -40.65 6.09 1.44
CA TYR A 757 -41.40 4.87 1.68
C TYR A 757 -41.60 4.08 0.39
N ILE A 758 -41.28 2.80 0.45
CA ILE A 758 -41.57 1.84 -0.63
C ILE A 758 -42.55 0.80 -0.07
N SER A 759 -43.69 0.63 -0.73
CA SER A 759 -44.80 -0.17 -0.23
C SER A 759 -45.00 -1.47 -1.01
N ASP A 760 -45.38 -2.54 -0.31
CA ASP A 760 -45.91 -3.75 -0.96
C ASP A 760 -47.35 -4.03 -0.57
N LYS A 761 -48.06 -4.62 -1.51
CA LYS A 761 -49.39 -5.15 -1.30
C LYS A 761 -49.34 -6.43 -0.46
N CYS A 762 -50.17 -6.50 0.59
CA CYS A 762 -50.27 -7.72 1.40
C CYS A 762 -50.86 -8.86 0.57
N SER A 763 -50.20 -10.03 0.59
CA SER A 763 -50.68 -11.21 -0.13
C SER A 763 -51.99 -11.72 0.45
N ALA A 764 -52.93 -12.07 -0.42
CA ALA A 764 -54.19 -12.67 -0.02
C ALA A 764 -54.63 -13.76 -1.00
N THR A 765 -55.25 -14.81 -0.47
CA THR A 765 -55.91 -15.87 -1.24
C THR A 765 -57.35 -16.02 -0.75
N SER A 766 -58.26 -16.54 -1.57
CA SER A 766 -59.67 -16.66 -1.21
C SER A 766 -60.26 -18.00 -1.62
N VAL A 767 -61.07 -18.58 -0.73
CA VAL A 767 -61.72 -19.87 -0.91
C VAL A 767 -63.23 -19.69 -0.93
N LYS A 768 -63.93 -20.39 -1.83
CA LYS A 768 -65.40 -20.43 -1.90
C LYS A 768 -65.88 -21.87 -1.66
N ILE A 769 -66.85 -22.06 -0.79
CA ILE A 769 -67.32 -23.39 -0.39
C ILE A 769 -68.63 -23.74 -1.09
N PRO A 770 -68.65 -24.76 -1.98
CA PRO A 770 -69.86 -25.18 -2.65
C PRO A 770 -70.70 -26.13 -1.79
N VAL A 771 -72.02 -26.02 -1.95
CA VAL A 771 -73.02 -26.93 -1.39
C VAL A 771 -73.95 -27.41 -2.50
N THR A 772 -74.31 -28.68 -2.48
CA THR A 772 -75.26 -29.25 -3.42
C THR A 772 -76.48 -29.76 -2.67
N LYS A 773 -77.65 -29.27 -3.02
CA LYS A 773 -78.92 -29.68 -2.44
C LYS A 773 -79.61 -30.68 -3.35
N SER A 774 -79.86 -31.89 -2.83
CA SER A 774 -80.65 -32.94 -3.48
C SER A 774 -82.04 -33.13 -2.83
N VAL A 775 -83.10 -33.26 -3.61
CA VAL A 775 -84.45 -33.67 -3.17
C VAL A 775 -84.81 -34.99 -3.87
N ARG A 776 -85.18 -36.02 -3.12
CA ARG A 776 -85.52 -37.35 -3.66
C ARG A 776 -86.94 -37.77 -3.32
N ASN A 777 -87.49 -38.63 -4.18
CA ASN A 777 -88.83 -39.22 -4.10
C ASN A 777 -89.99 -38.21 -4.27
N THR A 778 -89.69 -36.98 -4.66
CA THR A 778 -90.66 -35.94 -5.03
C THR A 778 -89.98 -34.88 -5.87
N ASP A 779 -90.75 -34.01 -6.53
CA ASP A 779 -90.24 -32.80 -7.17
C ASP A 779 -89.87 -31.75 -6.12
N TRP A 780 -89.02 -30.79 -6.48
CA TRP A 780 -88.67 -29.70 -5.58
C TRP A 780 -89.95 -29.01 -5.04
N PRO A 781 -90.11 -28.90 -3.71
CA PRO A 781 -91.33 -28.39 -3.09
C PRO A 781 -91.66 -26.96 -3.53
N LYS A 782 -92.95 -26.66 -3.70
CA LYS A 782 -93.44 -25.32 -4.03
C LYS A 782 -94.33 -24.78 -2.91
N ASP A 783 -94.25 -23.47 -2.68
CA ASP A 783 -95.13 -22.77 -1.74
C ASP A 783 -96.55 -22.60 -2.31
N ALA A 784 -97.45 -22.00 -1.52
CA ALA A 784 -98.84 -21.78 -1.92
C ALA A 784 -99.00 -20.89 -3.16
N ASP A 785 -97.99 -20.08 -3.47
CA ASP A 785 -97.94 -19.16 -4.62
C ASP A 785 -97.26 -19.82 -5.85
N GLY A 786 -96.82 -21.08 -5.73
CA GLY A 786 -96.20 -21.85 -6.81
C GLY A 786 -94.70 -21.60 -7.01
N ASN A 787 -94.05 -20.86 -6.10
CA ASN A 787 -92.61 -20.63 -6.13
C ASN A 787 -91.86 -21.79 -5.47
N TYR A 788 -90.64 -22.08 -5.91
CA TYR A 788 -89.82 -23.11 -5.27
C TYR A 788 -89.42 -22.70 -3.86
N VAL A 789 -89.66 -23.60 -2.89
CA VAL A 789 -89.29 -23.38 -1.50
C VAL A 789 -87.77 -23.42 -1.36
N PRO A 790 -87.12 -22.39 -0.79
CA PRO A 790 -85.69 -22.42 -0.56
C PRO A 790 -85.30 -23.35 0.60
N PHE A 791 -84.12 -23.96 0.47
CA PHE A 791 -83.42 -24.61 1.59
C PHE A 791 -82.26 -23.75 2.04
N GLU A 792 -82.16 -23.57 3.36
CA GLU A 792 -81.13 -22.77 4.00
C GLU A 792 -79.94 -23.65 4.38
N PHE A 793 -78.74 -23.14 4.12
CA PHE A 793 -77.49 -23.74 4.58
C PHE A 793 -76.74 -22.75 5.43
N SER A 794 -76.12 -23.23 6.51
CA SER A 794 -75.24 -22.43 7.35
C SER A 794 -73.83 -22.98 7.31
N ILE A 795 -72.86 -22.08 7.23
CA ILE A 795 -71.45 -22.36 7.51
C ILE A 795 -71.09 -21.66 8.82
N VAL A 796 -70.38 -22.36 9.69
CA VAL A 796 -69.92 -21.84 10.98
C VAL A 796 -68.46 -22.27 11.18
N ALA A 797 -67.58 -21.35 11.55
CA ALA A 797 -66.22 -21.69 11.92
C ALA A 797 -66.20 -22.54 13.21
N THR A 798 -65.41 -23.60 13.22
CA THR A 798 -65.27 -24.55 14.33
C THR A 798 -63.79 -24.83 14.62
N GLY A 799 -63.52 -25.63 15.66
CA GLY A 799 -62.15 -25.95 16.09
C GLY A 799 -61.41 -24.82 16.80
N ASP A 800 -60.11 -25.02 17.02
CA ASP A 800 -59.26 -24.18 17.88
C ASP A 800 -59.08 -22.74 17.36
N TYR A 801 -59.28 -22.53 16.06
CA TYR A 801 -59.09 -21.23 15.40
C TYR A 801 -60.40 -20.55 14.98
N ALA A 802 -61.56 -21.04 15.45
CA ALA A 802 -62.87 -20.54 15.04
C ALA A 802 -63.03 -19.01 15.18
N ALA A 803 -62.49 -18.41 16.25
CA ALA A 803 -62.60 -16.97 16.51
C ALA A 803 -61.80 -16.10 15.53
N LYS A 804 -60.81 -16.67 14.82
CA LYS A 804 -59.94 -15.97 13.87
C LYS A 804 -60.18 -16.42 12.42
N ALA A 805 -61.08 -17.37 12.21
CA ALA A 805 -61.35 -17.93 10.90
C ALA A 805 -62.08 -16.90 10.01
N PRO A 806 -61.61 -16.64 8.78
CA PRO A 806 -62.38 -15.86 7.81
C PRO A 806 -63.75 -16.48 7.57
N MET A 807 -64.80 -15.66 7.59
CA MET A 807 -66.17 -16.06 7.31
C MET A 807 -66.65 -15.41 6.01
N PRO A 808 -67.52 -16.07 5.23
CA PRO A 808 -68.14 -15.42 4.09
C PRO A 808 -69.05 -14.28 4.58
N GLU A 809 -69.21 -13.26 3.73
CA GLU A 809 -70.08 -12.11 4.01
C GLU A 809 -71.50 -12.53 4.43
N ALA A 810 -72.04 -13.59 3.80
CA ALA A 810 -73.28 -14.25 4.18
C ALA A 810 -73.00 -15.68 4.72
N PRO A 811 -73.04 -15.90 6.06
CA PRO A 811 -72.82 -17.22 6.66
C PRO A 811 -74.03 -18.16 6.54
N LYS A 812 -75.14 -17.65 6.00
CA LYS A 812 -76.31 -18.44 5.59
C LYS A 812 -76.64 -18.15 4.14
N ILE A 813 -76.95 -19.20 3.38
CA ILE A 813 -77.39 -19.08 1.99
C ILE A 813 -78.70 -19.83 1.77
N SER A 814 -79.56 -19.22 0.96
CA SER A 814 -80.83 -19.77 0.51
C SER A 814 -80.65 -20.39 -0.87
N VAL A 815 -81.05 -21.65 -1.03
CA VAL A 815 -80.90 -22.40 -2.28
C VAL A 815 -82.27 -22.86 -2.76
N ALA A 816 -82.67 -22.40 -3.95
CA ALA A 816 -83.87 -22.85 -4.67
C ALA A 816 -83.58 -22.86 -6.18
N PRO A 817 -84.23 -23.74 -6.97
CA PRO A 817 -84.23 -23.64 -8.42
C PRO A 817 -84.76 -22.27 -8.88
N LYS A 818 -84.20 -21.72 -9.96
CA LYS A 818 -84.69 -20.47 -10.55
C LYS A 818 -86.00 -20.72 -11.30
N ALA A 819 -86.96 -19.79 -11.17
CA ALA A 819 -88.22 -19.87 -11.90
C ALA A 819 -87.96 -19.75 -13.42
N ARG A 820 -88.27 -20.80 -14.18
CA ARG A 820 -88.12 -20.95 -15.65
C ARG A 820 -86.73 -21.32 -16.18
N GLU A 821 -85.96 -22.16 -15.49
CA GLU A 821 -84.96 -22.99 -16.18
C GLU A 821 -85.68 -24.09 -16.96
N THR A 822 -85.98 -23.82 -18.23
CA THR A 822 -86.60 -24.75 -19.18
C THR A 822 -85.55 -25.60 -19.88
N ASP A 823 -84.84 -26.45 -19.13
CA ASP A 823 -84.25 -27.65 -19.70
C ASP A 823 -84.28 -28.80 -18.69
N ALA A 824 -84.81 -29.92 -19.18
CA ALA A 824 -84.98 -31.21 -18.52
C ALA A 824 -83.60 -31.72 -18.02
N ASP A 825 -83.38 -32.14 -16.78
CA ASP A 825 -83.84 -33.45 -16.28
C ASP A 825 -83.73 -33.58 -14.74
N LYS A 826 -83.31 -32.55 -13.98
CA LYS A 826 -83.12 -32.64 -12.51
C LYS A 826 -83.32 -31.31 -11.74
N PRO A 827 -84.55 -30.77 -11.59
CA PRO A 827 -84.84 -29.69 -10.63
C PRO A 827 -84.55 -30.09 -9.17
N ASN A 828 -84.20 -31.35 -8.97
CA ASN A 828 -83.96 -31.98 -7.68
C ASN A 828 -82.51 -31.93 -7.22
N ASN A 829 -81.55 -31.38 -7.98
CA ASN A 829 -80.14 -31.21 -7.56
C ASN A 829 -79.65 -29.79 -7.90
N ILE A 830 -79.49 -28.92 -6.91
CA ILE A 830 -79.04 -27.52 -7.11
C ILE A 830 -77.75 -27.26 -6.34
N THR A 831 -76.73 -26.76 -7.03
CA THR A 831 -75.46 -26.32 -6.42
C THR A 831 -75.50 -24.82 -6.15
N ALA A 832 -75.05 -24.41 -4.98
CA ALA A 832 -74.81 -23.03 -4.59
C ALA A 832 -73.44 -22.91 -3.94
N THR A 833 -72.96 -21.68 -3.69
CA THR A 833 -71.64 -21.46 -3.12
C THR A 833 -71.69 -20.35 -2.09
N PHE A 834 -71.07 -20.56 -0.93
CA PHE A 834 -70.85 -19.50 0.04
C PHE A 834 -69.92 -18.43 -0.55
N GLY A 835 -70.03 -17.20 -0.03
CA GLY A 835 -69.14 -16.08 -0.41
C GLY A 835 -67.66 -16.41 -0.23
N ALA A 836 -66.79 -15.59 -0.82
CA ALA A 836 -65.35 -15.76 -0.70
C ALA A 836 -64.88 -15.53 0.75
N MET A 837 -64.09 -16.47 1.27
CA MET A 837 -63.38 -16.35 2.53
C MET A 837 -61.92 -15.99 2.23
N THR A 838 -61.49 -14.79 2.60
CA THR A 838 -60.16 -14.27 2.26
C THR A 838 -59.17 -14.51 3.40
N PHE A 839 -58.05 -15.14 3.07
CA PHE A 839 -56.92 -15.41 3.95
C PHE A 839 -55.75 -14.51 3.55
N ASN A 840 -54.97 -14.09 4.54
CA ASN A 840 -53.77 -13.25 4.38
C ASN A 840 -52.70 -13.71 5.41
N LYS A 841 -51.58 -12.99 5.50
CA LYS A 841 -50.48 -13.34 6.42
C LYS A 841 -50.92 -13.54 7.88
N SER A 842 -51.89 -12.78 8.42
CA SER A 842 -52.33 -12.94 9.81
C SER A 842 -53.02 -14.27 10.08
N HIS A 843 -53.33 -15.02 9.01
CA HIS A 843 -53.96 -16.33 9.08
C HIS A 843 -52.95 -17.49 9.00
N LEU A 844 -51.66 -17.22 8.79
CA LEU A 844 -50.60 -18.24 8.86
C LEU A 844 -50.28 -18.65 10.29
N SER A 845 -49.54 -19.75 10.44
CA SER A 845 -48.93 -20.16 11.70
C SER A 845 -47.86 -19.15 12.14
N ASP A 846 -47.72 -18.95 13.46
CA ASP A 846 -46.66 -18.12 14.04
C ASP A 846 -45.31 -18.87 14.09
N THR A 847 -45.33 -20.20 13.93
CA THR A 847 -44.15 -21.06 13.89
C THR A 847 -44.08 -21.84 12.57
N PRO A 848 -42.91 -21.97 11.95
CA PRO A 848 -42.75 -22.76 10.73
C PRO A 848 -42.97 -24.25 11.01
N GLY A 849 -43.68 -24.94 10.11
CA GLY A 849 -43.72 -26.40 10.08
C GLY A 849 -42.39 -27.00 9.62
N THR A 850 -42.30 -28.34 9.56
CA THR A 850 -41.09 -29.07 9.12
C THR A 850 -40.66 -28.70 7.70
N ALA A 851 -41.61 -28.29 6.85
CA ALA A 851 -41.37 -27.82 5.48
C ALA A 851 -41.15 -26.29 5.38
N GLY A 852 -41.22 -25.55 6.49
CA GLY A 852 -41.09 -24.09 6.50
C GLY A 852 -42.29 -23.35 5.89
N ASP A 853 -43.44 -23.99 5.76
CA ASP A 853 -44.64 -23.51 5.07
C ASP A 853 -45.53 -22.58 5.91
N TYR A 854 -45.30 -22.50 7.23
CA TYR A 854 -46.17 -21.77 8.17
C TYR A 854 -47.67 -22.14 8.03
N ALA A 855 -47.95 -23.39 7.69
CA ALA A 855 -49.30 -23.87 7.43
C ALA A 855 -50.23 -23.71 8.64
N ARG A 856 -51.45 -23.21 8.43
CA ARG A 856 -52.52 -23.19 9.44
C ARG A 856 -53.85 -23.61 8.84
N THR A 857 -54.56 -24.50 9.54
CA THR A 857 -55.85 -25.04 9.09
C THR A 857 -57.02 -24.44 9.87
N TYR A 858 -58.00 -23.93 9.14
CA TYR A 858 -59.27 -23.42 9.65
C TYR A 858 -60.38 -24.40 9.31
N THR A 859 -61.13 -24.84 10.32
CA THR A 859 -62.23 -25.78 10.13
C THR A 859 -63.56 -25.07 10.20
N TYR A 860 -64.48 -25.52 9.35
CA TYR A 860 -65.83 -25.00 9.24
C TYR A 860 -66.80 -26.16 9.24
N THR A 861 -67.96 -25.95 9.83
CA THR A 861 -69.07 -26.90 9.80
C THR A 861 -70.17 -26.37 8.92
N VAL A 862 -70.54 -27.14 7.91
CA VAL A 862 -71.64 -26.84 6.98
C VAL A 862 -72.81 -27.77 7.27
N LYS A 863 -74.00 -27.19 7.44
CA LYS A 863 -75.25 -27.91 7.72
C LYS A 863 -76.40 -27.32 6.92
N GLU A 864 -77.38 -28.16 6.61
CA GLU A 864 -78.72 -27.69 6.27
C GLU A 864 -79.43 -27.19 7.54
N VAL A 865 -80.09 -26.04 7.44
CA VAL A 865 -80.86 -25.44 8.53
C VAL A 865 -82.31 -25.85 8.36
N ALA A 866 -82.79 -26.73 9.25
CA ALA A 866 -84.20 -27.12 9.26
C ALA A 866 -85.08 -25.92 9.67
N PRO A 867 -86.21 -25.66 8.96
CA PRO A 867 -87.10 -24.56 9.29
C PRO A 867 -87.85 -24.82 10.60
N THR A 868 -87.98 -23.80 11.45
CA THR A 868 -88.76 -23.85 12.71
C THR A 868 -90.27 -23.72 12.48
N THR A 869 -90.67 -23.11 11.36
CA THR A 869 -92.06 -22.93 10.91
C THR A 869 -92.12 -23.07 9.39
N GLY A 870 -93.18 -23.68 8.85
CA GLY A 870 -93.29 -23.95 7.40
C GLY A 870 -92.53 -25.20 6.93
N ALA A 871 -92.22 -26.14 7.83
CA ALA A 871 -91.66 -27.43 7.46
C ALA A 871 -92.60 -28.16 6.49
N ILE A 872 -92.05 -28.68 5.40
CA ILE A 872 -92.83 -29.35 4.37
C ILE A 872 -93.26 -30.71 4.91
N ASP A 873 -94.59 -30.95 4.96
CA ASP A 873 -95.16 -32.19 5.47
C ASP A 873 -94.54 -33.40 4.75
N LYS A 874 -94.18 -34.44 5.51
CA LYS A 874 -93.52 -35.68 5.04
C LYS A 874 -92.14 -35.53 4.39
N LEU A 875 -91.57 -34.32 4.30
CA LEU A 875 -90.19 -34.13 3.85
C LEU A 875 -89.21 -34.30 5.01
N ARG A 876 -88.31 -35.27 4.90
CA ARG A 876 -87.21 -35.46 5.84
C ARG A 876 -86.03 -34.59 5.42
N TYR A 877 -85.73 -33.58 6.22
CA TYR A 877 -84.56 -32.72 6.05
C TYR A 877 -83.27 -33.48 6.32
N SER A 878 -82.20 -33.18 5.59
CA SER A 878 -80.89 -33.80 5.78
C SER A 878 -80.35 -33.41 7.13
N LYS A 879 -79.81 -34.40 7.83
CA LYS A 879 -79.02 -34.21 9.06
C LYS A 879 -77.52 -34.36 8.79
N ALA A 880 -77.12 -34.33 7.51
CA ALA A 880 -75.72 -34.41 7.15
C ALA A 880 -74.97 -33.22 7.75
N GLU A 881 -73.72 -33.47 8.07
CA GLU A 881 -72.82 -32.48 8.65
C GLU A 881 -71.48 -32.64 7.95
N TYR A 882 -71.05 -31.57 7.30
CA TYR A 882 -69.76 -31.54 6.60
C TYR A 882 -68.79 -30.68 7.39
N GLN A 883 -67.57 -31.20 7.55
CA GLN A 883 -66.44 -30.42 8.02
C GLN A 883 -65.60 -30.03 6.80
N VAL A 884 -65.36 -28.74 6.64
CA VAL A 884 -64.49 -28.18 5.61
C VAL A 884 -63.24 -27.65 6.30
N ALA A 885 -62.09 -28.21 5.99
CA ALA A 885 -60.79 -27.78 6.48
C ALA A 885 -60.07 -27.00 5.38
N VAL A 886 -59.86 -25.69 5.58
CA VAL A 886 -59.07 -24.83 4.69
C VAL A 886 -57.71 -24.61 5.32
N THR A 887 -56.65 -25.11 4.68
CA THR A 887 -55.27 -24.87 5.09
C THR A 887 -54.69 -23.75 4.26
N VAL A 888 -54.15 -22.72 4.91
CA VAL A 888 -53.40 -21.63 4.28
C VAL A 888 -51.92 -21.77 4.60
N GLU A 889 -51.08 -21.60 3.59
CA GLU A 889 -49.62 -21.82 3.67
C GLU A 889 -48.88 -20.67 2.97
N ALA A 890 -47.65 -20.41 3.39
CA ALA A 890 -46.76 -19.46 2.74
C ALA A 890 -46.14 -20.10 1.49
N GLU A 891 -46.22 -19.39 0.37
CA GLU A 891 -45.69 -19.89 -0.90
C GLU A 891 -44.18 -19.65 -0.98
N LEU A 892 -43.40 -20.71 -1.17
CA LEU A 892 -41.97 -20.63 -1.48
C LEU A 892 -41.74 -20.68 -3.00
N ASN A 893 -41.01 -19.71 -3.52
CA ASN A 893 -40.57 -19.72 -4.92
C ASN A 893 -39.42 -20.72 -5.14
N LYS A 894 -39.06 -20.95 -6.40
CA LYS A 894 -37.97 -21.87 -6.80
C LYS A 894 -36.59 -21.53 -6.21
N ALA A 895 -36.41 -20.30 -5.70
CA ALA A 895 -35.19 -19.83 -5.06
C ALA A 895 -35.22 -19.97 -3.53
N GLY A 896 -36.22 -20.63 -2.96
CA GLY A 896 -36.36 -20.82 -1.51
C GLY A 896 -36.76 -19.54 -0.75
N LYS A 897 -37.40 -18.58 -1.45
CA LYS A 897 -37.86 -17.31 -0.87
C LYS A 897 -39.38 -17.25 -0.89
N TYR A 898 -40.00 -16.67 0.14
CA TYR A 898 -41.45 -16.53 0.19
C TYR A 898 -41.95 -15.52 -0.85
N SER A 899 -43.01 -15.86 -1.58
CA SER A 899 -43.55 -15.03 -2.69
C SER A 899 -45.07 -14.84 -2.66
N GLY A 900 -45.77 -15.34 -1.64
CA GLY A 900 -47.23 -15.27 -1.58
C GLY A 900 -47.85 -16.21 -0.56
N LEU A 901 -49.13 -16.53 -0.78
CA LEU A 901 -49.92 -17.47 0.02
C LEU A 901 -50.66 -18.44 -0.90
N THR A 902 -50.74 -19.70 -0.49
CA THR A 902 -51.55 -20.73 -1.15
C THR A 902 -52.59 -21.28 -0.17
N THR A 903 -53.65 -21.87 -0.70
CA THR A 903 -54.68 -22.57 0.09
C THR A 903 -54.99 -23.93 -0.48
N SER A 904 -55.14 -24.91 0.40
CA SER A 904 -55.70 -26.23 0.10
C SER A 904 -56.98 -26.44 0.92
N THR A 905 -57.94 -27.20 0.39
CA THR A 905 -59.23 -27.43 1.06
C THR A 905 -59.58 -28.91 1.07
N THR A 906 -59.92 -29.44 2.24
CA THR A 906 -60.42 -30.80 2.42
C THR A 906 -61.86 -30.75 2.92
N VAL A 907 -62.75 -31.54 2.31
CA VAL A 907 -64.15 -31.67 2.76
C VAL A 907 -64.36 -33.08 3.28
N THR A 908 -64.86 -33.19 4.51
CA THR A 908 -65.12 -34.46 5.20
C THR A 908 -66.59 -34.52 5.58
N GLN A 909 -67.28 -35.56 5.16
CA GLN A 909 -68.65 -35.82 5.60
C GLN A 909 -68.59 -36.48 6.99
N MET A 910 -69.02 -35.74 8.02
CA MET A 910 -69.02 -36.19 9.42
C MET A 910 -70.29 -36.99 9.74
N LYS A 911 -71.43 -36.61 9.16
CA LYS A 911 -72.71 -37.33 9.29
C LYS A 911 -73.38 -37.54 7.95
N ASP A 912 -74.04 -38.69 7.80
CA ASP A 912 -74.90 -38.97 6.66
C ASP A 912 -76.22 -38.16 6.72
N ASP A 913 -77.02 -38.23 5.65
CA ASP A 913 -78.33 -37.55 5.59
C ASP A 913 -79.33 -38.03 6.68
N MET A 914 -79.06 -39.14 7.37
CA MET A 914 -79.86 -39.64 8.51
C MET A 914 -79.35 -39.12 9.86
N GLY A 915 -78.17 -38.53 9.91
CA GLY A 915 -77.52 -38.02 11.11
C GLY A 915 -76.62 -39.04 11.79
N ASN A 916 -76.34 -40.19 11.16
CA ASN A 916 -75.39 -41.17 11.67
C ASN A 916 -73.97 -40.66 11.46
N ALA A 917 -73.12 -40.79 12.47
CA ALA A 917 -71.70 -40.50 12.32
C ALA A 917 -71.05 -41.45 11.30
N LEU A 918 -70.20 -40.91 10.43
CA LEU A 918 -69.47 -41.67 9.41
C LEU A 918 -68.00 -41.86 9.82
N GLY A 919 -67.35 -42.90 9.26
CA GLY A 919 -65.95 -43.25 9.56
C GLY A 919 -65.76 -44.01 10.89
N GLU A 920 -64.64 -44.72 11.02
CA GLU A 920 -64.29 -45.39 12.28
C GLU A 920 -64.16 -44.35 13.41
N ASN A 921 -64.80 -44.61 14.55
CA ASN A 921 -64.82 -43.71 15.71
C ASN A 921 -65.35 -42.29 15.43
N GLY A 922 -66.14 -42.09 14.37
CA GLY A 922 -66.76 -40.79 14.04
C GLY A 922 -65.82 -39.78 13.39
N GLN A 923 -64.72 -40.23 12.77
CA GLN A 923 -63.75 -39.37 12.08
C GLN A 923 -64.24 -38.81 10.74
N GLY A 924 -65.39 -39.24 10.24
CA GLY A 924 -65.94 -38.84 8.95
C GLY A 924 -65.31 -39.57 7.76
N VAL A 925 -65.81 -39.27 6.56
CA VAL A 925 -65.31 -39.79 5.28
C VAL A 925 -64.93 -38.62 4.38
N VAL A 926 -63.69 -38.58 3.89
CA VAL A 926 -63.21 -37.53 2.97
C VAL A 926 -63.94 -37.63 1.64
N VAL A 927 -64.52 -36.52 1.20
CA VAL A 927 -65.21 -36.41 -0.08
C VAL A 927 -64.16 -36.17 -1.16
N GLN A 928 -64.14 -37.04 -2.17
CA GLN A 928 -63.24 -36.88 -3.31
C GLN A 928 -63.88 -35.95 -4.36
N PRO A 929 -63.10 -35.11 -5.05
CA PRO A 929 -63.60 -34.33 -6.18
C PRO A 929 -64.21 -35.25 -7.25
N SER A 930 -65.31 -34.83 -7.89
CA SER A 930 -65.74 -35.46 -9.15
C SER A 930 -64.66 -35.22 -10.22
N ALA A 931 -64.64 -35.97 -11.33
CA ALA A 931 -63.58 -35.96 -12.37
C ALA A 931 -63.28 -34.61 -13.08
N ALA A 932 -63.76 -33.47 -12.55
CA ALA A 932 -63.22 -32.14 -12.80
C ALA A 932 -61.83 -31.97 -12.15
N ALA A 933 -61.12 -30.89 -12.54
CA ALA A 933 -59.70 -30.65 -12.26
C ALA A 933 -59.23 -30.98 -10.82
N PRO A 934 -57.97 -31.43 -10.63
CA PRO A 934 -57.43 -31.88 -9.34
C PRO A 934 -57.57 -30.90 -8.16
N ASP A 935 -57.76 -29.61 -8.44
CA ASP A 935 -57.85 -28.54 -7.43
C ASP A 935 -59.30 -28.09 -7.12
N ALA A 936 -60.31 -28.79 -7.64
CA ALA A 936 -61.72 -28.46 -7.40
C ALA A 936 -62.18 -28.86 -5.99
N ILE A 937 -62.77 -27.92 -5.24
CA ILE A 937 -63.34 -28.19 -3.92
C ILE A 937 -64.63 -29.01 -4.10
N PRO A 938 -64.74 -30.21 -3.50
CA PRO A 938 -65.92 -31.05 -3.64
C PRO A 938 -67.14 -30.45 -2.93
N ASP A 939 -68.32 -30.64 -3.52
CA ASP A 939 -69.59 -30.13 -2.99
C ASP A 939 -70.01 -30.85 -1.70
N SER A 940 -70.39 -30.08 -0.68
CA SER A 940 -71.11 -30.62 0.47
C SER A 940 -72.55 -30.96 0.06
N THR A 941 -72.88 -32.25 -0.08
CA THR A 941 -74.15 -32.71 -0.67
C THR A 941 -75.19 -33.09 0.39
N PHE A 942 -76.35 -32.42 0.39
CA PHE A 942 -77.42 -32.66 1.36
C PHE A 942 -78.68 -33.18 0.69
N THR A 943 -79.13 -34.39 1.05
CA THR A 943 -80.29 -35.04 0.44
C THR A 943 -81.52 -35.02 1.34
N ASN A 944 -82.57 -34.31 0.93
CA ASN A 944 -83.90 -34.42 1.53
C ASN A 944 -84.69 -35.53 0.85
N THR A 945 -85.42 -36.33 1.63
CA THR A 945 -86.21 -37.45 1.09
C THR A 945 -87.65 -37.34 1.52
N TYR A 946 -88.59 -37.46 0.58
CA TYR A 946 -90.01 -37.49 0.88
C TYR A 946 -90.47 -38.90 1.31
N SER A 947 -91.25 -38.98 2.39
CA SER A 947 -91.75 -40.25 2.95
C SER A 947 -93.09 -40.67 2.31
N THR A 948 -93.23 -41.94 1.92
CA THR A 948 -94.39 -42.46 1.18
C THR A 948 -95.26 -43.50 1.92
N THR A 949 -95.16 -43.65 3.25
CA THR A 949 -95.97 -44.67 3.99
C THR A 949 -97.00 -44.11 5.00
N LEU A 950 -98.21 -44.69 4.94
CA LEU A 950 -99.40 -44.53 5.80
C LEU A 950 -99.18 -45.05 7.25
N PRO A 951 -100.02 -44.67 8.24
CA PRO A 951 -99.73 -44.87 9.66
C PRO A 951 -99.79 -46.36 10.10
N LEU A 952 -98.81 -46.80 10.89
CA LEU A 952 -98.80 -48.11 11.52
C LEU A 952 -99.87 -48.20 12.64
N SER A 953 -100.96 -48.91 12.38
CA SER A 953 -101.70 -49.67 13.42
C SER A 953 -101.35 -51.15 13.29
N GLY A 954 -101.16 -51.82 14.43
CA GLY A 954 -100.33 -53.02 14.55
C GLY A 954 -100.84 -54.37 14.00
N MET A 955 -99.82 -55.23 13.87
CA MET A 955 -99.74 -56.70 13.98
C MET A 955 -100.42 -57.61 12.93
N SER A 956 -99.58 -58.29 12.12
CA SER A 956 -99.61 -59.75 11.82
C SER A 956 -98.84 -60.08 10.51
N GLY A 957 -98.10 -61.20 10.48
CA GLY A 957 -97.98 -62.05 9.28
C GLY A 957 -96.87 -61.79 8.24
N VAL A 958 -95.68 -62.36 8.47
CA VAL A 958 -94.96 -63.35 7.63
C VAL A 958 -95.01 -63.24 6.08
N THR A 959 -93.84 -62.93 5.51
CA THR A 959 -93.17 -63.37 4.26
C THR A 959 -93.94 -63.95 3.04
N LEU A 960 -93.39 -63.57 1.86
CA LEU A 960 -93.16 -64.37 0.64
C LEU A 960 -94.22 -64.31 -0.48
N THR A 961 -93.88 -63.65 -1.61
CA THR A 961 -93.63 -64.32 -2.92
C THR A 961 -93.11 -63.36 -3.99
N TYR A 962 -91.92 -63.70 -4.52
CA TYR A 962 -91.42 -63.68 -5.91
C TYR A 962 -91.60 -62.42 -6.80
N LEU A 963 -90.53 -61.76 -7.28
CA LEU A 963 -89.56 -62.16 -8.34
C LEU A 963 -90.20 -62.51 -9.70
N ALA A 964 -90.05 -61.60 -10.68
CA ALA A 964 -89.75 -61.93 -12.07
C ALA A 964 -89.32 -60.66 -12.84
N GLY A 965 -88.10 -60.65 -13.39
CA GLY A 965 -87.68 -59.64 -14.37
C GLY A 965 -86.19 -59.40 -14.50
N ALA A 966 -85.48 -60.34 -15.17
CA ALA A 966 -84.15 -60.21 -15.80
C ALA A 966 -82.94 -60.05 -14.86
N ALA A 967 -82.05 -61.04 -14.63
CA ALA A 967 -81.57 -62.10 -15.51
C ALA A 967 -81.12 -61.60 -16.89
N ALA A 968 -80.03 -60.82 -16.93
CA ALA A 968 -79.12 -60.80 -18.05
C ALA A 968 -77.72 -60.31 -17.62
N LEU A 969 -76.74 -61.18 -17.84
CA LEU A 969 -75.32 -60.84 -18.11
C LEU A 969 -74.37 -60.66 -16.93
N CYS A 970 -74.17 -61.75 -16.17
CA CYS A 970 -72.86 -62.13 -15.61
C CYS A 970 -72.20 -63.22 -16.49
N ALA A 971 -71.96 -62.94 -17.78
CA ALA A 971 -71.29 -63.89 -18.67
C ALA A 971 -70.21 -63.22 -19.53
N ALA A 972 -69.13 -62.75 -18.88
CA ALA A 972 -67.84 -62.52 -19.55
C ALA A 972 -66.64 -62.53 -18.59
N ALA A 973 -66.79 -63.04 -17.36
CA ALA A 973 -65.68 -63.17 -16.39
C ALA A 973 -64.77 -64.39 -16.65
N ALA A 974 -64.88 -65.01 -17.82
CA ALA A 974 -64.09 -66.19 -18.21
C ALA A 974 -63.33 -66.03 -19.54
N TRP A 975 -63.17 -64.79 -20.04
CA TRP A 975 -62.33 -64.55 -21.22
C TRP A 975 -61.35 -63.40 -20.94
N MET A 976 -60.07 -63.72 -20.99
CA MET A 976 -58.92 -62.81 -20.93
C MET A 976 -58.33 -62.50 -19.53
N HIS A 977 -58.33 -63.53 -18.67
CA HIS A 977 -57.19 -63.86 -17.80
C HIS A 977 -55.93 -64.32 -18.62
N ILE A 978 -55.80 -63.87 -19.89
CA ILE A 978 -54.71 -64.14 -20.82
C ILE A 978 -54.40 -62.84 -21.58
N ARG A 979 -53.74 -61.89 -20.91
CA ARG A 979 -52.68 -61.01 -21.48
C ARG A 979 -52.05 -60.14 -20.39
N ARG A 980 -51.39 -60.81 -19.43
CA ARG A 980 -50.17 -60.28 -18.81
C ARG A 980 -49.00 -60.90 -19.58
N LYS A 981 -48.17 -60.05 -20.20
CA LYS A 981 -46.75 -60.23 -20.62
C LYS A 981 -46.47 -59.78 -22.06
N ALA A 982 -45.27 -59.19 -22.23
CA ALA A 982 -44.66 -58.56 -23.42
C ALA A 982 -45.12 -57.10 -23.62
N ASN A 983 -44.31 -56.04 -23.45
CA ASN A 983 -42.88 -55.88 -23.68
C ASN A 983 -42.28 -54.80 -22.76
N ALA A 984 -41.26 -55.18 -22.00
CA ALA A 984 -40.23 -54.27 -21.53
C ALA A 984 -38.89 -54.99 -21.77
N LYS A 985 -38.25 -54.70 -22.90
CA LYS A 985 -36.82 -54.88 -23.18
C LYS A 985 -36.50 -54.46 -24.62
N GLY A 986 -35.51 -53.58 -24.75
CA GLY A 986 -34.72 -53.44 -25.99
C GLY A 986 -34.74 -52.03 -26.57
N GLY A 987 -33.62 -51.33 -26.43
CA GLY A 987 -33.36 -50.09 -27.16
C GLY A 987 -32.15 -49.34 -26.66
N GLU A 988 -30.94 -49.84 -26.93
CA GLU A 988 -29.72 -49.03 -26.98
C GLU A 988 -29.31 -48.79 -28.45
N ARG A 989 -28.81 -47.58 -28.69
CA ARG A 989 -27.85 -47.09 -29.71
C ARG A 989 -28.25 -46.84 -31.18
N ARG A 990 -28.04 -45.56 -31.55
CA ARG A 990 -27.31 -44.98 -32.71
C ARG A 990 -27.44 -45.68 -34.07
N GLU A 991 -28.02 -44.96 -35.03
CA GLU A 991 -27.29 -44.23 -36.09
C GLU A 991 -27.92 -42.85 -36.28
#